data_AF-A0A254QY94-F1
#
_entry.id   AF-A0A254QY94-F1
#
_cell.length_a   1.000
_cell.length_b   1.000
_cell.length_c   1.000
_cell.angle_alpha   90.00
_cell.angle_beta   90.00
_cell.angle_gamma   90.00
#
_symmetry.space_group_name_H-M   'P 1'
#
loop_
_entity.id
_entity.type
_entity.pdbx_description
1 polymer ?
#
loop_
_entity_poly.entity_id
_entity_poly.type
_entity_poly.pdbx_seq_one_letter_code
_entity_poly.pdbx_strand_id
1 'polypeptide(L)'
;MNNLPFLTVFFLIASNIVFAETLRVRSGEHGEFTRFTVNIPPGSVWKINEIDQEFELIVDVENVEYDLSGIFSRIPRNRVLDVDQKGIGDPLKFKLNCYCSVKPSLFGNDLIVIDVSNTKASNLTAVAKYKPIRGANYYRFASGFSQLDLITQDFETTSMGTVVRSDSQLQLPQLAVNRNYASILPIGKVPISEFDNIRNIVERRLIEEIEHARVGESLYSESLSSGLNSRYDENNEVDGRDLKDGESSSAGGPGLNFDYRNALDENLVREIKPLGEGKIEKECKGEGDIEISSWVGRDDSYTKKLSFWRARLYGEFDRVNDVAAINLAKIQLHFGFGAEALETLMLSGAKNSEREILVELARIIEEPGVYVSPMFKGQHVCDQNSALWAVLTRPDTAASSNHEAVIRSVENLPKGLKEHLGAAVSRIFLTENEPDVSDSILRILNRGPDHENFSALLAEASSAELKGDNEIAGTKRERVVSSNTMHSPKALVHLVSKAVDERGTLDPKIMGLISSYEREFKGTDVGFELARAKILGSAILGDFREAVKDFGKISTSNEGLSLKETRNDLLMILTERASDAEFIEYGLLMAGGFENEMDAMVREEMAVRLLNLGLSRPANGLLTLFKTPGESNRSRVLRARAALLENLPYEALDAISGMSQPEAIKLRAEAMLQIKRYSEAAELFTDLDELEVASRSFWLADQPEKVADEEGGEYGQISRVTRELEIVDSSVPEVQPLQRARELLMESGNVRSSISELLGRVQLSD
;
A
#
# COMPACT_ATOMS: atom_id res chain seq x y z
N MET A 1 94.29 21.69 21.83
CA MET A 1 95.01 21.33 20.60
C MET A 1 94.61 19.94 20.18
N ASN A 2 93.92 19.88 19.03
CA ASN A 2 93.75 18.81 18.04
C ASN A 2 93.64 17.35 18.50
N ASN A 3 92.48 16.75 18.24
CA ASN A 3 92.33 15.73 17.18
C ASN A 3 90.85 15.33 17.07
N LEU A 4 90.15 15.77 16.00
CA LEU A 4 88.95 15.08 15.51
C LEU A 4 88.58 15.56 14.09
N PRO A 5 88.99 14.85 13.02
CA PRO A 5 88.20 14.87 11.79
C PRO A 5 88.07 13.44 11.24
N PHE A 6 87.14 12.66 11.79
CA PHE A 6 86.63 11.46 11.10
C PHE A 6 85.11 11.31 11.23
N LEU A 7 84.44 12.21 11.96
CA LEU A 7 82.99 12.13 12.21
C LEU A 7 82.15 12.89 11.16
N THR A 8 82.76 13.72 10.32
CA THR A 8 82.03 14.65 9.43
C THR A 8 81.72 14.10 8.03
N VAL A 9 82.31 12.97 7.63
CA VAL A 9 82.03 12.35 6.31
C VAL A 9 80.91 11.29 6.39
N PHE A 10 80.61 10.75 7.57
CA PHE A 10 79.50 9.79 7.74
C PHE A 10 78.12 10.46 7.85
N PHE A 11 78.05 11.77 8.10
CA PHE A 11 76.79 12.50 8.29
C PHE A 11 76.21 13.14 7.01
N LEU A 12 76.89 13.01 5.87
CA LEU A 12 76.47 13.61 4.59
C LEU A 12 75.86 12.62 3.57
N ILE A 13 75.67 11.34 3.96
CA ILE A 13 74.98 10.32 3.12
C ILE A 13 73.56 10.01 3.64
N ALA A 14 73.12 10.65 4.74
CA ALA A 14 71.78 10.45 5.32
C ALA A 14 70.73 11.49 4.87
N SER A 15 70.80 11.96 3.61
CA SER A 15 69.84 12.93 3.08
C SER A 15 69.00 12.31 1.97
N ASN A 16 67.69 12.25 2.24
CA ASN A 16 66.57 11.80 1.40
C ASN A 16 66.22 10.30 1.49
N ILE A 17 65.76 9.85 2.66
CA ILE A 17 64.73 8.81 2.67
C ILE A 17 63.42 9.53 2.34
N VAL A 18 63.05 9.48 1.06
CA VAL A 18 61.71 9.84 0.59
C VAL A 18 60.78 8.75 1.10
N PHE A 19 59.92 9.07 2.07
CA PHE A 19 58.87 8.15 2.49
C PHE A 19 57.76 8.20 1.42
N ALA A 20 57.57 7.08 0.72
CA ALA A 20 56.40 6.92 -0.16
C ALA A 20 55.14 6.83 0.72
N GLU A 21 54.12 7.63 0.39
CA GLU A 21 52.84 7.58 1.10
C GLU A 21 52.00 6.44 0.53
N THR A 22 51.76 5.40 1.36
CA THR A 22 51.01 4.22 0.93
C THR A 22 49.51 4.42 1.09
N LEU A 23 48.76 4.49 -0.02
CA LEU A 23 47.30 4.60 -0.02
C LEU A 23 46.67 3.21 -0.21
N ARG A 24 45.81 2.81 0.72
CA ARG A 24 45.15 1.50 0.65
C ARG A 24 43.97 1.51 -0.30
N VAL A 25 43.95 0.54 -1.21
CA VAL A 25 42.84 0.30 -2.14
C VAL A 25 41.99 -0.85 -1.62
N ARG A 26 40.68 -0.63 -1.49
CA ARG A 26 39.72 -1.68 -1.13
C ARG A 26 38.74 -1.92 -2.27
N SER A 27 38.19 -3.13 -2.33
CA SER A 27 37.23 -3.55 -3.35
C SER A 27 36.02 -4.24 -2.74
N GLY A 28 34.89 -4.15 -3.41
CA GLY A 28 33.64 -4.82 -3.06
C GLY A 28 32.77 -5.10 -4.30
N GLU A 29 32.21 -6.30 -4.37
CA GLU A 29 31.32 -6.70 -5.44
C GLU A 29 29.87 -6.44 -5.02
N HIS A 30 29.14 -5.72 -5.86
CA HIS A 30 27.72 -5.46 -5.71
C HIS A 30 27.02 -5.91 -6.99
N GLY A 31 25.80 -6.45 -6.92
CA GLY A 31 25.16 -7.16 -8.04
C GLY A 31 25.30 -6.47 -9.40
N GLU A 32 25.08 -5.16 -9.45
CA GLU A 32 25.15 -4.36 -10.70
C GLU A 32 26.50 -3.66 -10.95
N PHE A 33 27.39 -3.54 -9.95
CA PHE A 33 28.67 -2.81 -10.07
C PHE A 33 29.78 -3.30 -9.12
N THR A 34 31.04 -3.13 -9.52
CA THR A 34 32.20 -3.37 -8.66
C THR A 34 32.66 -2.03 -8.11
N ARG A 35 32.76 -1.91 -6.79
CA ARG A 35 33.20 -0.69 -6.11
C ARG A 35 34.66 -0.80 -5.68
N PHE A 36 35.43 0.25 -5.94
CA PHE A 36 36.76 0.46 -5.38
C PHE A 36 36.76 1.68 -4.50
N THR A 37 37.48 1.63 -3.38
CA THR A 37 37.69 2.80 -2.54
C THR A 37 39.17 3.04 -2.25
N VAL A 38 39.55 4.31 -2.25
CA VAL A 38 40.92 4.76 -2.01
C VAL A 38 40.88 5.90 -1.00
N ASN A 39 41.52 5.71 0.15
CA ASN A 39 41.69 6.79 1.13
C ASN A 39 42.77 7.75 0.61
N ILE A 40 42.48 9.05 0.58
CA ILE A 40 43.39 10.12 0.17
C ILE A 40 43.52 11.17 1.29
N PRO A 41 44.65 11.89 1.39
CA PRO A 41 44.75 13.02 2.32
C PRO A 41 43.67 14.07 2.06
N PRO A 42 43.09 14.68 3.11
CA PRO A 42 42.07 15.71 2.94
C PRO A 42 42.58 16.89 2.10
N GLY A 43 41.86 17.22 1.03
CA GLY A 43 42.20 18.33 0.13
C GLY A 43 43.12 17.97 -1.03
N SER A 44 43.51 16.71 -1.20
CA SER A 44 44.25 16.24 -2.38
C SER A 44 43.43 16.45 -3.67
N VAL A 45 44.08 16.97 -4.71
CA VAL A 45 43.50 17.05 -6.06
C VAL A 45 43.57 15.67 -6.71
N TRP A 46 42.50 15.23 -7.35
CA TRP A 46 42.46 13.93 -8.04
C TRP A 46 41.62 13.98 -9.30
N LYS A 47 41.87 13.07 -10.24
CA LYS A 47 41.11 12.92 -11.48
C LYS A 47 41.11 11.47 -11.96
N ILE A 48 40.05 11.10 -12.69
CA ILE A 48 40.00 9.86 -13.48
C ILE A 48 40.21 10.21 -14.95
N ASN A 49 41.01 9.40 -15.64
CA ASN A 49 41.12 9.43 -17.09
C ASN A 49 40.65 8.08 -17.66
N GLU A 50 39.63 8.09 -18.52
CA GLU A 50 39.11 6.88 -19.16
C GLU A 50 39.62 6.78 -20.61
N ILE A 51 40.26 5.67 -20.96
CA ILE A 51 40.77 5.37 -22.30
C ILE A 51 40.30 3.97 -22.70
N ASP A 52 39.31 3.89 -23.60
CA ASP A 52 38.71 2.65 -24.10
C ASP A 52 38.16 1.70 -23.02
N GLN A 53 38.88 0.60 -22.73
CA GLN A 53 38.62 -0.41 -21.71
C GLN A 53 39.60 -0.31 -20.54
N GLU A 54 40.25 0.83 -20.37
CA GLU A 54 41.12 1.12 -19.24
C GLU A 54 40.73 2.45 -18.61
N PHE A 55 40.96 2.60 -17.31
CA PHE A 55 40.90 3.90 -16.67
C PHE A 55 42.03 4.07 -15.66
N GLU A 56 42.46 5.31 -15.47
CA GLU A 56 43.58 5.68 -14.62
C GLU A 56 43.11 6.66 -13.54
N LEU A 57 43.41 6.35 -12.29
CA LEU A 57 43.25 7.25 -11.15
C LEU A 57 44.57 7.99 -10.90
N ILE A 58 44.50 9.31 -10.97
CA ILE A 58 45.61 10.22 -10.72
C ILE A 58 45.28 11.01 -9.47
N VAL A 59 46.12 10.88 -8.43
CA VAL A 59 46.01 11.63 -7.17
C VAL A 59 47.28 12.48 -7.04
N ASP A 60 47.11 13.77 -6.74
CA ASP A 60 48.20 14.74 -6.58
C ASP A 60 48.85 14.59 -5.19
N VAL A 61 49.61 13.50 -5.02
CA VAL A 61 50.39 13.16 -3.83
C VAL A 61 51.79 12.73 -4.29
N GLU A 62 52.84 13.35 -3.76
CA GLU A 62 54.22 13.04 -4.13
C GLU A 62 54.60 11.61 -3.70
N ASN A 63 55.20 10.84 -4.62
CA ASN A 63 55.68 9.48 -4.36
C ASN A 63 54.60 8.53 -3.81
N VAL A 64 53.37 8.64 -4.31
CA VAL A 64 52.26 7.76 -3.90
C VAL A 64 52.52 6.30 -4.28
N GLU A 65 52.31 5.39 -3.33
CA GLU A 65 52.33 3.94 -3.54
C GLU A 65 50.95 3.36 -3.19
N TYR A 66 50.36 2.51 -4.02
CA TYR A 66 49.06 1.92 -3.71
C TYR A 66 49.19 0.51 -3.11
N ASP A 67 48.59 0.27 -1.94
CA ASP A 67 48.44 -1.08 -1.40
C ASP A 67 47.29 -1.80 -2.14
N LEU A 68 47.68 -2.61 -3.13
CA LEU A 68 46.78 -3.43 -3.96
C LEU A 68 46.54 -4.82 -3.37
N SER A 69 47.08 -5.11 -2.18
CA SER A 69 46.98 -6.44 -1.59
C SER A 69 45.51 -6.78 -1.27
N GLY A 70 45.06 -7.93 -1.79
CA GLY A 70 43.71 -8.42 -1.52
C GLY A 70 42.59 -7.81 -2.37
N ILE A 71 42.87 -6.96 -3.37
CA ILE A 71 41.83 -6.41 -4.26
C ILE A 71 40.95 -7.51 -4.86
N PHE A 72 41.53 -8.59 -5.37
CA PHE A 72 40.75 -9.68 -5.98
C PHE A 72 40.30 -10.77 -4.99
N SER A 73 40.42 -10.53 -3.68
CA SER A 73 39.95 -11.49 -2.67
C SER A 73 38.43 -11.49 -2.48
N ARG A 74 37.76 -10.39 -2.87
CA ARG A 74 36.32 -10.15 -2.62
C ARG A 74 35.53 -9.79 -3.89
N ILE A 75 36.18 -9.78 -5.05
CA ILE A 75 35.54 -9.44 -6.33
C ILE A 75 35.93 -10.47 -7.42
N PRO A 76 35.02 -10.83 -8.33
CA PRO A 76 35.35 -11.58 -9.54
C PRO A 76 36.05 -10.69 -10.60
N ARG A 77 36.69 -11.31 -11.60
CA ARG A 77 37.37 -10.61 -12.73
C ARG A 77 36.47 -10.43 -13.97
N ASN A 78 35.16 -10.36 -13.76
CA ASN A 78 34.17 -10.20 -14.82
C ASN A 78 34.05 -8.75 -15.31
N ARG A 79 34.21 -7.74 -14.44
CA ARG A 79 34.18 -6.31 -14.82
C ARG A 79 35.57 -5.69 -14.86
N VAL A 80 36.38 -5.89 -13.82
CA VAL A 80 37.77 -5.42 -13.76
C VAL A 80 38.70 -6.62 -13.91
N LEU A 81 39.43 -6.64 -15.02
CA LEU A 81 40.39 -7.69 -15.34
C LEU A 81 41.63 -7.57 -14.48
N ASP A 82 42.15 -6.36 -14.26
CA ASP A 82 43.42 -6.13 -13.57
C ASP A 82 43.50 -4.73 -12.97
N VAL A 83 44.32 -4.57 -11.92
CA VAL A 83 44.62 -3.27 -11.29
C VAL A 83 46.11 -3.22 -11.01
N ASP A 84 46.82 -2.25 -11.58
CA ASP A 84 48.28 -2.13 -11.46
C ASP A 84 48.77 -0.68 -11.31
N GLN A 85 49.92 -0.52 -10.66
CA GLN A 85 50.72 0.73 -10.64
C GLN A 85 52.11 0.38 -11.17
N LYS A 86 52.59 1.10 -12.20
CA LYS A 86 53.86 0.77 -12.88
C LYS A 86 55.10 1.10 -12.04
N GLY A 87 55.01 2.13 -11.21
CA GLY A 87 56.08 2.60 -10.34
C GLY A 87 55.53 3.56 -9.29
N ILE A 88 56.31 3.80 -8.23
CA ILE A 88 55.94 4.77 -7.19
C ILE A 88 55.76 6.15 -7.84
N GLY A 89 54.64 6.80 -7.56
CA GLY A 89 54.24 8.08 -8.17
C GLY A 89 53.48 7.96 -9.50
N ASP A 90 53.41 6.77 -10.12
CA ASP A 90 52.60 6.57 -11.33
C ASP A 90 51.10 6.47 -10.99
N PRO A 91 50.20 6.80 -11.93
CA PRO A 91 48.76 6.62 -11.76
C PRO A 91 48.36 5.16 -11.47
N LEU A 92 47.28 4.97 -10.70
CA LEU A 92 46.69 3.66 -10.49
C LEU A 92 45.82 3.29 -11.69
N LYS A 93 46.19 2.22 -12.39
CA LYS A 93 45.55 1.81 -13.64
C LYS A 93 44.64 0.61 -13.44
N PHE A 94 43.49 0.64 -14.09
CA PHE A 94 42.48 -0.40 -14.06
C PHE A 94 42.21 -0.87 -15.49
N LYS A 95 42.31 -2.19 -15.71
CA LYS A 95 41.92 -2.83 -16.98
C LYS A 95 40.54 -3.43 -16.82
N LEU A 96 39.63 -3.07 -17.71
CA LEU A 96 38.26 -3.57 -17.73
C LEU A 96 38.18 -4.83 -18.60
N ASN A 97 37.25 -5.73 -18.27
CA ASN A 97 36.92 -6.94 -19.04
C ASN A 97 35.55 -6.80 -19.74
N CYS A 98 35.05 -5.57 -19.85
CA CYS A 98 33.70 -5.23 -20.28
C CYS A 98 33.65 -3.81 -20.88
N TYR A 99 32.61 -3.51 -21.65
CA TYR A 99 32.25 -2.13 -22.02
C TYR A 99 31.49 -1.44 -20.88
N CYS A 100 32.15 -1.31 -19.73
CA CYS A 100 31.57 -0.79 -18.50
C CYS A 100 31.57 0.75 -18.45
N SER A 101 30.66 1.33 -17.66
CA SER A 101 30.72 2.72 -17.22
C SER A 101 31.51 2.80 -15.92
N VAL A 102 32.40 3.78 -15.82
CA VAL A 102 33.13 4.13 -14.61
C VAL A 102 32.49 5.38 -14.01
N LYS A 103 32.15 5.35 -12.73
CA LYS A 103 31.54 6.48 -12.01
C LYS A 103 32.36 6.79 -10.75
N PRO A 104 33.26 7.78 -10.82
CA PRO A 104 33.99 8.22 -9.64
C PRO A 104 33.17 9.23 -8.81
N SER A 105 33.32 9.17 -7.50
CA SER A 105 32.77 10.11 -6.54
C SER A 105 33.70 10.27 -5.34
N LEU A 106 33.58 11.38 -4.62
CA LEU A 106 34.27 11.60 -3.35
C LEU A 106 33.25 11.51 -2.22
N PHE A 107 33.51 10.67 -1.21
CA PHE A 107 32.73 10.59 0.00
C PHE A 107 33.46 11.31 1.13
N GLY A 108 32.82 12.31 1.74
CA GLY A 108 33.50 13.22 2.67
C GLY A 108 34.58 14.03 1.94
N ASN A 109 35.77 14.12 2.54
CA ASN A 109 36.90 14.88 1.97
C ASN A 109 38.16 14.02 1.75
N ASP A 110 38.11 12.71 2.04
CA ASP A 110 39.29 11.83 2.17
C ASP A 110 39.07 10.41 1.59
N LEU A 111 37.94 10.12 0.94
CA LEU A 111 37.65 8.80 0.39
C LEU A 111 37.12 8.87 -1.04
N ILE A 112 37.95 8.46 -2.01
CA ILE A 112 37.53 8.27 -3.40
C ILE A 112 36.78 6.95 -3.51
N VAL A 113 35.62 6.97 -4.17
CA VAL A 113 34.78 5.81 -4.47
C VAL A 113 34.60 5.70 -5.98
N ILE A 114 34.95 4.56 -6.57
CA ILE A 114 34.89 4.31 -8.01
C ILE A 114 33.99 3.10 -8.26
N ASP A 115 32.86 3.31 -8.93
CA ASP A 115 31.93 2.24 -9.30
C ASP A 115 32.08 1.89 -10.78
N VAL A 116 32.20 0.59 -11.07
CA VAL A 116 32.32 0.04 -12.43
C VAL A 116 31.09 -0.83 -12.72
N SER A 117 30.21 -0.41 -13.64
CA SER A 117 28.94 -1.08 -13.96
C SER A 117 28.84 -1.51 -15.42
N ASN A 118 28.05 -2.55 -15.73
CA ASN A 118 27.96 -3.20 -17.06
C ASN A 118 27.27 -2.39 -18.19
N THR A 119 27.19 -1.07 -18.10
CA THR A 119 26.47 -0.23 -19.08
C THR A 119 27.15 1.13 -19.26
N LYS A 120 27.83 1.37 -20.39
CA LYS A 120 28.10 2.76 -20.84
C LYS A 120 26.75 3.40 -21.17
N ALA A 121 26.34 4.40 -20.38
CA ALA A 121 25.18 5.23 -20.72
C ALA A 121 25.47 5.92 -22.06
N SER A 122 24.91 5.40 -23.15
CA SER A 122 24.95 6.06 -24.44
C SER A 122 24.01 7.24 -24.37
N ASN A 123 24.55 8.46 -24.34
CA ASN A 123 23.81 9.68 -24.67
C ASN A 123 23.34 9.60 -26.12
N LEU A 124 22.23 8.90 -26.37
CA LEU A 124 21.45 9.01 -27.59
C LEU A 124 20.26 9.91 -27.28
N THR A 125 20.36 11.16 -27.69
CA THR A 125 19.25 12.08 -27.88
C THR A 125 18.18 11.37 -28.73
N ALA A 126 17.08 10.99 -28.08
CA ALA A 126 15.91 10.46 -28.76
C ALA A 126 15.26 11.59 -29.60
N VAL A 127 15.70 11.76 -30.83
CA VAL A 127 14.88 12.41 -31.86
C VAL A 127 14.09 11.31 -32.55
N ALA A 128 12.99 10.92 -31.91
CA ALA A 128 11.99 10.07 -32.54
C ALA A 128 11.25 10.88 -33.62
N LYS A 129 11.67 10.74 -34.88
CA LYS A 129 10.85 11.17 -36.03
C LYS A 129 9.74 10.15 -36.22
N TYR A 130 8.57 10.45 -35.66
CA TYR A 130 7.32 9.77 -36.02
C TYR A 130 6.90 10.19 -37.44
N LYS A 131 6.72 9.22 -38.33
CA LYS A 131 5.86 9.34 -39.52
C LYS A 131 4.48 8.78 -39.14
N PRO A 132 3.37 9.50 -39.35
CA PRO A 132 2.04 8.95 -39.11
C PRO A 132 1.66 8.04 -40.27
N ILE A 133 1.30 6.79 -39.98
CA ILE A 133 0.48 5.98 -40.87
C ILE A 133 -0.96 6.21 -40.42
N ARG A 134 -1.72 6.95 -41.24
CA ARG A 134 -3.18 6.96 -41.19
C ARG A 134 -3.69 5.76 -41.98
N GLY A 135 -4.69 5.06 -41.44
CA GLY A 135 -5.65 4.33 -42.26
C GLY A 135 -5.98 2.91 -41.81
N ALA A 136 -7.19 2.80 -41.25
CA ALA A 136 -8.16 1.72 -41.38
C ALA A 136 -7.94 0.36 -40.69
N ASN A 137 -8.99 -0.01 -39.95
CA ASN A 137 -9.26 -1.25 -39.27
C ASN A 137 -9.35 -2.45 -40.24
N TYR A 138 -9.04 -3.65 -39.73
CA TYR A 138 -9.86 -4.89 -39.80
C TYR A 138 -8.98 -6.08 -39.35
N TYR A 139 -9.16 -6.55 -38.11
CA TYR A 139 -8.68 -7.88 -37.72
C TYR A 139 -9.86 -8.85 -37.74
N ARG A 140 -9.96 -9.63 -38.83
CA ARG A 140 -10.70 -10.89 -38.84
C ARG A 140 -9.82 -11.98 -38.25
N PHE A 141 -10.22 -12.54 -37.12
CA PHE A 141 -9.74 -13.85 -36.68
C PHE A 141 -10.33 -14.92 -37.61
N ALA A 142 -9.50 -15.48 -38.48
CA ALA A 142 -9.81 -16.76 -39.13
C ALA A 142 -9.25 -17.88 -38.26
N SER A 143 -10.17 -18.73 -37.79
CA SER A 143 -9.89 -20.01 -37.15
C SER A 143 -9.12 -20.93 -38.10
N GLY A 144 -7.96 -21.40 -37.65
CA GLY A 144 -7.16 -22.40 -38.32
C GLY A 144 -6.23 -23.09 -37.33
N PHE A 145 -6.71 -24.15 -36.70
CA PHE A 145 -5.81 -25.13 -36.08
C PHE A 145 -5.05 -25.84 -37.19
N SER A 146 -3.73 -25.64 -37.25
CA SER A 146 -2.79 -26.61 -37.80
C SER A 146 -1.42 -26.45 -37.15
N GLN A 147 -0.84 -27.59 -36.81
CA GLN A 147 0.40 -27.89 -36.11
C GLN A 147 1.69 -27.19 -36.60
N LEU A 148 2.61 -27.04 -35.62
CA LEU A 148 4.09 -26.90 -35.68
C LEU A 148 4.63 -25.54 -36.22
N ASP A 149 5.62 -24.87 -35.61
CA ASP A 149 6.91 -25.36 -35.10
C ASP A 149 7.33 -24.78 -33.74
N LEU A 150 7.79 -25.68 -32.85
CA LEU A 150 8.64 -25.36 -31.70
C LEU A 150 10.07 -25.15 -32.21
N ILE A 151 10.59 -23.94 -32.11
CA ILE A 151 12.02 -23.67 -32.32
C ILE A 151 12.77 -24.20 -31.09
N THR A 152 13.34 -25.39 -31.23
CA THR A 152 14.44 -25.88 -30.39
C THR A 152 15.71 -25.10 -30.76
N GLN A 153 16.30 -24.40 -29.80
CA GLN A 153 17.65 -23.86 -29.97
C GLN A 153 18.67 -25.01 -29.91
N ASP A 154 19.46 -25.11 -30.97
CA ASP A 154 20.59 -26.02 -31.12
C ASP A 154 21.63 -25.79 -30.01
N PHE A 155 21.87 -26.83 -29.21
CA PHE A 155 23.06 -26.93 -28.37
C PHE A 155 24.11 -27.75 -29.14
N GLU A 156 25.22 -27.10 -29.50
CA GLU A 156 26.36 -27.75 -30.11
C GLU A 156 26.94 -28.85 -29.22
N THR A 157 26.98 -30.06 -29.78
CA THR A 157 27.55 -31.26 -29.18
C THR A 157 29.07 -31.21 -29.17
N THR A 158 29.69 -31.26 -27.99
CA THR A 158 31.07 -31.76 -27.85
C THR A 158 31.01 -33.17 -27.26
N SER A 159 31.34 -34.17 -28.09
CA SER A 159 31.47 -35.56 -27.65
C SER A 159 32.84 -35.81 -27.02
N MET A 160 32.87 -36.32 -25.80
CA MET A 160 33.89 -37.27 -25.37
C MET A 160 33.20 -38.41 -24.64
N GLY A 161 33.41 -39.62 -25.16
CA GLY A 161 32.80 -40.83 -24.64
C GLY A 161 33.56 -41.41 -23.46
N THR A 162 32.81 -42.11 -22.61
CA THR A 162 33.33 -43.20 -21.79
C THR A 162 32.23 -44.22 -21.53
N VAL A 163 32.54 -45.48 -21.84
CA VAL A 163 31.76 -46.69 -21.60
C VAL A 163 32.06 -47.18 -20.19
N VAL A 164 31.06 -47.44 -19.33
CA VAL A 164 31.02 -48.56 -18.35
C VAL A 164 29.55 -48.91 -18.01
N ARG A 165 29.30 -50.22 -17.84
CA ARG A 165 28.05 -50.98 -17.64
C ARG A 165 27.37 -50.85 -16.26
N SER A 166 26.04 -51.16 -16.27
CA SER A 166 25.13 -51.93 -15.35
C SER A 166 25.32 -51.84 -13.82
N ASP A 167 24.33 -51.88 -12.92
CA ASP A 167 22.90 -52.29 -12.84
C ASP A 167 22.25 -51.37 -11.76
N SER A 168 20.95 -51.01 -11.74
CA SER A 168 19.88 -51.85 -11.19
C SER A 168 18.51 -51.12 -11.27
N GLN A 169 17.55 -51.83 -11.85
CA GLN A 169 16.08 -51.82 -11.69
C GLN A 169 15.35 -50.80 -10.81
N LEU A 170 14.34 -50.13 -11.39
CA LEU A 170 12.95 -50.16 -10.90
C LEU A 170 11.98 -49.77 -12.04
N GLN A 171 11.14 -50.73 -12.44
CA GLN A 171 10.09 -50.57 -13.45
C GLN A 171 8.83 -49.94 -12.84
N LEU A 172 8.32 -48.89 -13.48
CA LEU A 172 6.93 -48.44 -13.37
C LEU A 172 6.17 -48.92 -14.63
N PRO A 173 5.07 -49.67 -14.49
CA PRO A 173 4.26 -50.07 -15.64
C PRO A 173 3.29 -48.95 -16.04
N GLN A 174 3.23 -48.70 -17.35
CA GLN A 174 2.25 -47.84 -18.00
C GLN A 174 0.85 -48.47 -17.94
N LEU A 175 -0.18 -47.63 -17.79
CA LEU A 175 -1.54 -47.99 -18.14
C LEU A 175 -2.14 -46.99 -19.12
N ALA A 176 -2.62 -47.57 -20.22
CA ALA A 176 -3.15 -46.94 -21.40
C ALA A 176 -4.53 -46.33 -21.17
N VAL A 177 -4.79 -45.29 -21.97
CA VAL A 177 -6.04 -44.57 -22.17
C VAL A 177 -7.19 -45.54 -22.54
N ASN A 178 -8.38 -45.30 -21.98
CA ASN A 178 -9.60 -45.58 -22.73
C ASN A 178 -10.68 -44.51 -22.50
N ARG A 179 -11.16 -43.97 -23.63
CA ARG A 179 -12.34 -43.09 -23.73
C ARG A 179 -13.59 -43.95 -23.60
N ASN A 180 -14.55 -43.49 -22.81
CA ASN A 180 -15.99 -43.45 -23.09
C ASN A 180 -16.75 -43.30 -21.76
N TYR A 181 -17.74 -42.43 -21.73
CA TYR A 181 -19.13 -42.68 -21.29
C TYR A 181 -19.81 -41.36 -20.92
N ALA A 182 -20.68 -40.90 -21.81
CA ALA A 182 -21.86 -40.14 -21.46
C ALA A 182 -23.04 -41.12 -21.49
N SER A 183 -23.67 -41.37 -20.33
CA SER A 183 -25.01 -41.96 -20.21
C SER A 183 -25.60 -41.59 -18.84
N ILE A 184 -26.75 -40.93 -18.89
CA ILE A 184 -27.66 -40.57 -17.79
C ILE A 184 -28.28 -41.83 -17.18
N LEU A 185 -28.63 -41.80 -15.87
CA LEU A 185 -29.85 -42.32 -15.18
C LEU A 185 -29.53 -42.64 -13.68
N PRO A 186 -30.53 -42.77 -12.77
CA PRO A 186 -31.48 -41.79 -12.25
C PRO A 186 -31.41 -41.66 -10.70
N ILE A 187 -32.18 -40.73 -10.14
CA ILE A 187 -32.34 -40.42 -8.70
C ILE A 187 -32.66 -41.69 -7.89
N GLY A 188 -31.78 -42.03 -6.94
CA GLY A 188 -31.98 -43.03 -5.90
C GLY A 188 -31.79 -42.41 -4.51
N LYS A 189 -32.82 -42.50 -3.67
CA LYS A 189 -32.88 -41.98 -2.29
C LYS A 189 -31.75 -42.56 -1.43
N VAL A 190 -30.96 -41.70 -0.80
CA VAL A 190 -30.02 -42.07 0.28
C VAL A 190 -30.69 -41.79 1.64
N PRO A 191 -30.55 -42.67 2.66
CA PRO A 191 -31.25 -42.55 3.95
C PRO A 191 -30.71 -41.41 4.82
N ILE A 192 -31.63 -40.76 5.55
CA ILE A 192 -31.40 -39.62 6.45
C ILE A 192 -30.89 -40.11 7.82
N SER A 193 -29.66 -40.63 7.92
CA SER A 193 -29.10 -40.98 9.25
C SER A 193 -27.64 -40.64 9.49
N GLU A 194 -27.00 -39.83 8.64
CA GLU A 194 -25.64 -39.31 8.87
C GLU A 194 -25.56 -37.79 9.09
N PHE A 195 -26.70 -37.07 9.07
CA PHE A 195 -26.73 -35.62 9.32
C PHE A 195 -26.92 -35.21 10.79
N ASP A 196 -27.30 -36.13 11.69
CA ASP A 196 -27.52 -35.80 13.11
C ASP A 196 -26.23 -35.75 13.95
N ASN A 197 -25.13 -36.33 13.46
CA ASN A 197 -23.84 -36.28 14.17
C ASN A 197 -23.01 -35.02 13.85
N ILE A 198 -23.26 -34.34 12.72
CA ILE A 198 -22.55 -33.10 12.36
C ILE A 198 -23.20 -31.88 13.03
N ARG A 199 -24.53 -31.88 13.20
CA ARG A 199 -25.26 -30.80 13.91
C ARG A 199 -24.87 -30.72 15.40
N ASN A 200 -24.65 -31.86 16.05
CA ASN A 200 -24.23 -31.94 17.44
C ASN A 200 -22.79 -31.45 17.70
N ILE A 201 -21.93 -31.41 16.67
CA ILE A 201 -20.55 -30.91 16.78
C ILE A 201 -20.50 -29.38 16.64
N VAL A 202 -21.36 -28.82 15.78
CA VAL A 202 -21.46 -27.36 15.58
C VAL A 202 -22.19 -26.68 16.75
N GLU A 203 -23.25 -27.30 17.30
CA GLU A 203 -23.93 -26.78 18.50
C GLU A 203 -23.03 -26.82 19.75
N ARG A 204 -22.17 -27.83 19.92
CA ARG A 204 -21.20 -27.85 21.03
C ARG A 204 -20.11 -26.79 20.89
N ARG A 205 -19.62 -26.54 19.67
CA ARG A 205 -18.60 -25.51 19.43
C ARG A 205 -19.14 -24.10 19.67
N LEU A 206 -20.41 -23.87 19.31
CA LEU A 206 -21.07 -22.59 19.56
C LEU A 206 -21.37 -22.38 21.06
N ILE A 207 -21.67 -23.46 21.80
CA ILE A 207 -21.83 -23.38 23.26
C ILE A 207 -20.48 -23.16 23.97
N GLU A 208 -19.39 -23.78 23.51
CA GLU A 208 -18.03 -23.51 24.03
C GLU A 208 -17.55 -22.07 23.71
N GLU A 209 -17.87 -21.53 22.53
CA GLU A 209 -17.54 -20.14 22.18
C GLU A 209 -18.38 -19.11 22.97
N ILE A 210 -19.65 -19.43 23.28
CA ILE A 210 -20.50 -18.59 24.14
C ILE A 210 -20.08 -18.68 25.61
N GLU A 211 -19.53 -19.80 26.07
CA GLU A 211 -18.99 -19.94 27.44
C GLU A 211 -17.64 -19.22 27.61
N HIS A 212 -16.81 -19.13 26.56
CA HIS A 212 -15.57 -18.35 26.61
C HIS A 212 -15.78 -16.83 26.50
N ALA A 213 -16.87 -16.37 25.86
CA ALA A 213 -17.24 -14.95 25.81
C ALA A 213 -17.88 -14.42 27.12
N ARG A 214 -18.06 -15.28 28.14
CA ARG A 214 -18.75 -14.92 29.40
C ARG A 214 -17.85 -14.88 30.64
N VAL A 215 -16.55 -15.11 30.49
CA VAL A 215 -15.56 -14.91 31.58
C VAL A 215 -14.93 -13.53 31.43
N GLY A 216 -15.74 -12.50 31.71
CA GLY A 216 -15.31 -11.13 31.60
C GLY A 216 -16.26 -10.10 32.19
N GLU A 217 -17.27 -10.50 32.96
CA GLU A 217 -18.08 -9.54 33.71
C GLU A 217 -18.91 -10.24 34.81
N SER A 218 -18.97 -9.58 35.97
CA SER A 218 -19.81 -9.86 37.14
C SER A 218 -19.22 -10.73 38.27
N LEU A 219 -18.65 -10.03 39.24
CA LEU A 219 -18.99 -10.23 40.64
C LEU A 219 -19.71 -8.95 41.10
N TYR A 220 -21.04 -8.95 41.19
CA TYR A 220 -21.80 -8.36 42.30
C TYR A 220 -23.24 -8.89 42.27
N SER A 221 -23.63 -9.51 43.38
CA SER A 221 -24.94 -10.09 43.66
C SER A 221 -25.88 -9.09 44.34
N GLU A 222 -27.18 -9.25 44.02
CA GLU A 222 -28.37 -9.08 44.88
C GLU A 222 -28.67 -7.73 45.54
N SER A 223 -29.76 -7.07 45.10
CA SER A 223 -31.12 -7.25 45.65
C SER A 223 -32.03 -6.06 45.27
N LEU A 224 -33.17 -6.34 44.64
CA LEU A 224 -34.51 -6.09 45.19
C LEU A 224 -35.60 -6.27 44.12
N SER A 225 -36.63 -6.97 44.55
CA SER A 225 -37.89 -7.28 43.90
C SER A 225 -38.85 -6.10 43.77
N SER A 226 -39.91 -6.34 42.99
CA SER A 226 -41.19 -5.62 42.86
C SER A 226 -41.16 -4.43 41.90
N GLY A 227 -41.98 -4.34 40.85
CA GLY A 227 -43.09 -5.15 40.37
C GLY A 227 -44.03 -4.22 39.63
N LEU A 228 -44.06 -4.26 38.29
CA LEU A 228 -44.99 -3.47 37.48
C LEU A 228 -45.52 -4.30 36.31
N ASN A 229 -46.70 -4.87 36.52
CA ASN A 229 -47.66 -5.18 35.47
C ASN A 229 -48.38 -3.88 35.08
N SER A 230 -48.59 -3.67 33.78
CA SER A 230 -49.85 -3.24 33.13
C SER A 230 -49.50 -2.75 31.72
N ARG A 231 -49.82 -3.47 30.65
CA ARG A 231 -51.09 -3.37 29.88
C ARG A 231 -51.68 -1.96 29.82
N TYR A 232 -51.62 -1.38 28.63
CA TYR A 232 -52.48 -0.30 28.18
C TYR A 232 -53.88 -0.86 27.89
N ASP A 233 -54.90 -0.17 28.40
CA ASP A 233 -56.28 -0.26 27.94
C ASP A 233 -56.85 1.16 27.87
N GLU A 234 -57.87 1.30 27.02
CA GLU A 234 -58.41 2.53 26.46
C GLU A 234 -59.15 3.48 27.43
N ASN A 235 -59.32 4.72 26.93
CA ASN A 235 -60.42 5.67 27.14
C ASN A 235 -60.37 6.76 28.23
N ASN A 236 -60.91 7.91 27.78
CA ASN A 236 -61.36 9.14 28.46
C ASN A 236 -60.29 10.21 28.70
N GLU A 237 -60.27 11.33 27.96
CA GLU A 237 -61.27 12.41 27.81
C GLU A 237 -61.30 13.37 29.02
N VAL A 238 -61.53 14.66 28.73
CA VAL A 238 -61.55 15.89 29.56
C VAL A 238 -60.36 16.82 29.22
N ASP A 239 -60.52 17.77 28.28
CA ASP A 239 -61.21 19.08 28.42
C ASP A 239 -60.47 19.95 29.47
N GLY A 240 -59.75 21.01 29.14
CA GLY A 240 -60.06 22.08 28.19
C GLY A 240 -60.11 23.39 28.98
N ARG A 241 -59.13 24.26 28.77
CA ARG A 241 -59.13 25.74 28.87
C ARG A 241 -57.68 26.25 29.01
N ASP A 242 -57.10 26.75 27.91
CA ASP A 242 -57.18 28.12 27.40
C ASP A 242 -56.28 29.09 28.17
N LEU A 243 -55.20 29.54 27.50
CA LEU A 243 -54.83 30.94 27.31
C LEU A 243 -53.80 31.05 26.16
N LYS A 244 -54.34 31.12 24.93
CA LYS A 244 -54.15 32.15 23.88
C LYS A 244 -53.36 33.41 24.29
N ASP A 245 -52.63 34.16 23.45
CA ASP A 245 -52.40 34.35 21.99
C ASP A 245 -50.99 34.98 21.88
N GLY A 246 -50.25 35.12 20.77
CA GLY A 246 -50.40 35.10 19.30
C GLY A 246 -48.97 35.44 18.75
N GLU A 247 -48.57 35.29 17.50
CA GLU A 247 -49.24 35.28 16.20
C GLU A 247 -48.28 34.65 15.14
N SER A 248 -48.89 33.96 14.16
CA SER A 248 -48.56 33.95 12.71
C SER A 248 -47.18 33.43 12.24
N SER A 249 -47.00 32.55 11.27
CA SER A 249 -47.89 31.91 10.28
C SER A 249 -47.07 30.94 9.42
N SER A 250 -47.66 29.76 9.18
CA SER A 250 -47.74 28.99 7.92
C SER A 250 -46.52 28.65 7.05
N ALA A 251 -46.59 27.39 6.62
CA ALA A 251 -46.24 26.82 5.30
C ALA A 251 -44.88 26.13 5.21
N GLY A 252 -44.92 24.81 5.36
CA GLY A 252 -43.83 23.91 5.03
C GLY A 252 -43.67 23.69 3.53
N GLY A 253 -42.41 23.63 3.13
CA GLY A 253 -41.85 23.12 1.88
C GLY A 253 -40.35 22.86 2.12
N PRO A 254 -39.73 21.85 1.48
CA PRO A 254 -38.50 21.23 1.96
C PRO A 254 -37.27 22.07 1.56
N GLY A 255 -36.47 22.48 2.54
CA GLY A 255 -35.28 23.28 2.30
C GLY A 255 -34.23 23.07 3.39
N LEU A 256 -33.20 22.31 3.05
CA LEU A 256 -31.79 22.53 3.41
C LEU A 256 -31.53 23.12 4.81
N ASN A 257 -31.31 22.26 5.80
CA ASN A 257 -30.65 22.66 7.05
C ASN A 257 -29.16 22.88 6.78
N PHE A 258 -28.77 24.13 6.51
CA PHE A 258 -27.41 24.59 6.73
C PHE A 258 -27.26 24.90 8.23
N ASP A 259 -26.47 24.10 8.94
CA ASP A 259 -26.08 24.35 10.33
C ASP A 259 -24.89 25.33 10.33
N TYR A 260 -25.17 26.62 10.48
CA TYR A 260 -24.12 27.62 10.72
C TYR A 260 -23.91 27.76 12.23
N ARG A 261 -22.86 27.13 12.74
CA ARG A 261 -22.37 27.35 14.11
C ARG A 261 -21.49 28.59 14.13
N ASN A 262 -21.90 29.61 14.88
CA ASN A 262 -21.07 30.78 15.18
C ASN A 262 -20.33 30.58 16.51
N ALA A 263 -19.15 31.21 16.62
CA ALA A 263 -18.20 31.13 17.75
C ALA A 263 -18.72 31.60 19.13
N LEU A 264 -20.03 31.82 19.29
CA LEU A 264 -20.67 32.11 20.57
C LEU A 264 -21.42 30.89 21.16
N ASP A 265 -21.79 29.89 20.36
CA ASP A 265 -22.46 28.67 20.88
C ASP A 265 -21.47 27.71 21.56
N GLU A 266 -20.19 27.79 21.22
CA GLU A 266 -19.13 26.93 21.78
C GLU A 266 -18.74 27.32 23.22
N ASN A 267 -19.02 28.56 23.62
CA ASN A 267 -18.74 29.05 24.98
C ASN A 267 -19.89 28.86 25.96
N LEU A 268 -21.13 28.65 25.50
CA LEU A 268 -22.27 28.41 26.41
C LEU A 268 -22.25 26.99 26.99
N VAL A 269 -21.67 26.03 26.27
CA VAL A 269 -21.45 24.65 26.77
C VAL A 269 -20.37 24.58 27.85
N ARG A 270 -19.50 25.61 27.98
CA ARG A 270 -18.46 25.68 29.03
C ARG A 270 -18.95 26.25 30.37
N GLU A 271 -20.13 26.88 30.43
CA GLU A 271 -20.65 27.47 31.68
C GLU A 271 -21.82 26.71 32.33
N ILE A 272 -22.34 25.65 31.72
CA ILE A 272 -23.31 24.77 32.39
C ILE A 272 -22.54 23.75 33.24
N LYS A 273 -22.17 24.15 34.46
CA LYS A 273 -21.89 23.19 35.54
C LYS A 273 -23.11 22.26 35.68
N PRO A 274 -22.95 20.93 35.75
CA PRO A 274 -24.05 20.06 36.12
C PRO A 274 -24.36 20.30 37.60
N LEU A 275 -25.39 21.13 37.87
CA LEU A 275 -26.10 21.15 39.14
C LEU A 275 -26.95 19.87 39.21
N GLY A 276 -26.32 18.76 39.56
CA GLY A 276 -27.05 17.50 39.63
C GLY A 276 -26.21 16.23 39.65
N GLU A 277 -25.03 16.23 40.26
CA GLU A 277 -24.35 14.98 40.59
C GLU A 277 -23.96 15.02 42.06
N GLY A 278 -24.47 14.05 42.83
CA GLY A 278 -23.94 13.79 44.16
C GLY A 278 -22.43 13.58 44.05
N LYS A 279 -21.66 14.31 44.84
CA LYS A 279 -20.23 14.10 45.01
C LYS A 279 -19.97 12.63 45.38
N ILE A 280 -19.70 11.80 44.38
CA ILE A 280 -18.71 10.76 44.55
C ILE A 280 -17.40 11.55 44.53
N GLU A 281 -16.83 11.83 45.70
CA GLU A 281 -15.43 12.21 45.77
C GLU A 281 -14.64 11.05 45.17
N LYS A 282 -14.38 11.11 43.86
CA LYS A 282 -13.39 10.26 43.21
C LYS A 282 -12.07 10.62 43.88
N GLU A 283 -11.54 9.72 44.71
CA GLU A 283 -10.25 9.89 45.37
C GLU A 283 -9.13 9.98 44.31
N CYS A 284 -8.83 11.19 43.88
CA CYS A 284 -7.66 11.48 43.06
C CYS A 284 -6.41 11.25 43.92
N LYS A 285 -5.43 10.49 43.41
CA LYS A 285 -4.16 10.30 44.12
C LYS A 285 -3.41 11.62 44.29
N GLY A 286 -2.85 11.82 45.48
CA GLY A 286 -2.03 12.99 45.81
C GLY A 286 -0.69 13.00 45.07
N GLU A 287 -0.14 14.20 44.86
CA GLU A 287 1.01 14.46 43.97
C GLU A 287 2.33 13.84 44.43
N GLY A 288 2.59 13.77 45.74
CA GLY A 288 3.92 13.45 46.29
C GLY A 288 4.49 12.09 45.88
N ASP A 289 3.65 11.07 45.69
CA ASP A 289 4.10 9.71 45.35
C ASP A 289 4.21 9.45 43.83
N ILE A 290 3.69 10.35 43.00
CA ILE A 290 3.60 10.19 41.53
C ILE A 290 4.24 11.35 40.74
N GLU A 291 4.78 12.35 41.43
CA GLU A 291 5.52 13.48 40.85
C GLU A 291 7.01 13.15 40.69
N ILE A 292 7.32 12.49 39.58
CA ILE A 292 8.67 11.99 39.25
C ILE A 292 9.73 13.11 39.16
N SER A 293 9.31 14.33 38.81
CA SER A 293 10.19 15.50 38.70
C SER A 293 10.85 15.89 40.02
N SER A 294 10.21 15.59 41.16
CA SER A 294 10.68 15.93 42.50
C SER A 294 11.76 14.97 43.04
N TRP A 295 11.93 13.79 42.43
CA TRP A 295 12.76 12.71 42.99
C TRP A 295 14.26 12.94 42.83
N VAL A 296 14.67 13.73 41.84
CA VAL A 296 16.08 14.04 41.54
C VAL A 296 16.23 15.54 41.36
N GLY A 297 17.23 16.15 42.00
CA GLY A 297 17.49 17.59 41.88
C GLY A 297 18.01 17.96 40.49
N ARG A 298 17.74 19.19 40.05
CA ARG A 298 18.08 19.68 38.69
C ARG A 298 19.58 19.57 38.34
N ASP A 299 20.47 19.65 39.33
CA ASP A 299 21.93 19.58 39.14
C ASP A 299 22.54 18.21 39.51
N ASP A 300 21.69 17.22 39.85
CA ASP A 300 22.15 15.91 40.25
C ASP A 300 22.59 15.08 39.03
N SER A 301 23.86 14.66 39.03
CA SER A 301 24.38 13.77 37.98
C SER A 301 23.82 12.36 38.13
N TYR A 302 23.20 11.85 37.06
CA TYR A 302 22.67 10.49 36.96
C TYR A 302 23.67 9.44 37.46
N THR A 303 24.90 9.47 36.94
CA THR A 303 25.93 8.48 37.26
C THR A 303 26.32 8.50 38.74
N LYS A 304 26.35 9.68 39.37
CA LYS A 304 26.66 9.82 40.81
C LYS A 304 25.57 9.18 41.67
N LYS A 305 24.30 9.50 41.41
CA LYS A 305 23.16 8.97 42.18
C LYS A 305 22.97 7.47 41.97
N LEU A 306 23.08 7.03 40.71
CA LEU A 306 23.03 5.61 40.35
C LEU A 306 24.12 4.82 41.09
N SER A 307 25.37 5.28 41.04
CA SER A 307 26.49 4.63 41.72
C SER A 307 26.32 4.62 43.24
N PHE A 308 25.82 5.73 43.81
CA PHE A 308 25.60 5.87 45.25
C PHE A 308 24.61 4.83 45.80
N TRP A 309 23.49 4.62 45.10
CA TRP A 309 22.47 3.67 45.54
C TRP A 309 22.79 2.23 45.16
N ARG A 310 23.39 1.99 43.98
CA ARG A 310 23.89 0.65 43.61
C ARG A 310 24.90 0.11 44.63
N ALA A 311 25.83 0.94 45.10
CA ALA A 311 26.81 0.55 46.12
C ALA A 311 26.18 0.20 47.49
N ARG A 312 24.92 0.58 47.73
CA ARG A 312 24.18 0.34 48.97
C ARG A 312 23.07 -0.69 48.82
N LEU A 313 22.90 -1.27 47.64
CA LEU A 313 21.82 -2.20 47.34
C LEU A 313 21.91 -3.47 48.17
N TYR A 314 23.13 -3.93 48.47
CA TYR A 314 23.39 -5.07 49.33
C TYR A 314 24.15 -4.65 50.59
N GLY A 315 23.70 -5.15 51.75
CA GLY A 315 24.39 -5.01 53.03
C GLY A 315 25.38 -6.14 53.33
N GLU A 316 25.84 -6.23 54.58
CA GLU A 316 26.97 -7.10 55.02
C GLU A 316 26.73 -8.63 54.95
N PHE A 317 25.63 -9.10 54.36
CA PHE A 317 25.30 -10.53 54.21
C PHE A 317 24.47 -10.81 52.95
N ASP A 318 24.74 -10.09 51.85
CA ASP A 318 23.96 -10.14 50.59
C ASP A 318 22.45 -9.92 50.76
N ARG A 319 22.05 -9.29 51.88
CA ARG A 319 20.66 -8.87 52.10
C ARG A 319 20.40 -7.59 51.34
N VAL A 320 19.31 -7.58 50.57
CA VAL A 320 18.86 -6.39 49.87
C VAL A 320 18.45 -5.31 50.87
N ASN A 321 18.93 -4.11 50.64
CA ASN A 321 18.52 -2.92 51.36
C ASN A 321 17.31 -2.29 50.64
N ASP A 322 16.11 -2.48 51.19
CA ASP A 322 14.86 -2.02 50.57
C ASP A 322 14.84 -0.50 50.32
N VAL A 323 15.41 0.30 51.24
CA VAL A 323 15.50 1.76 51.07
C VAL A 323 16.40 2.11 49.89
N ALA A 324 17.52 1.40 49.73
CA ALA A 324 18.41 1.62 48.60
C ALA A 324 17.76 1.16 47.28
N ALA A 325 17.02 0.06 47.29
CA ALA A 325 16.28 -0.44 46.12
C ALA A 325 15.19 0.53 45.67
N ILE A 326 14.37 1.04 46.58
CA ILE A 326 13.31 2.04 46.28
C ILE A 326 13.93 3.32 45.68
N ASN A 327 14.98 3.86 46.30
CA ASN A 327 15.62 5.08 45.79
C ASN A 327 16.33 4.85 44.45
N LEU A 328 16.93 3.68 44.24
CA LEU A 328 17.51 3.28 42.96
C LEU A 328 16.44 3.22 41.86
N ALA A 329 15.28 2.61 42.15
CA ALA A 329 14.15 2.55 41.24
C ALA A 329 13.59 3.94 40.89
N LYS A 330 13.43 4.84 41.88
CA LYS A 330 13.02 6.23 41.63
C LYS A 330 13.97 6.96 40.67
N ILE A 331 15.28 6.75 40.81
CA ILE A 331 16.26 7.33 39.88
C ILE A 331 16.11 6.72 38.49
N GLN A 332 15.99 5.39 38.39
CA GLN A 332 15.79 4.71 37.10
C GLN A 332 14.54 5.26 36.38
N LEU A 333 13.42 5.36 37.08
CA LEU A 333 12.17 5.91 36.56
C LEU A 333 12.30 7.38 36.15
N HIS A 334 12.97 8.21 36.94
CA HIS A 334 13.20 9.62 36.60
C HIS A 334 13.90 9.81 35.24
N PHE A 335 14.76 8.86 34.86
CA PHE A 335 15.46 8.88 33.57
C PHE A 335 14.81 8.00 32.49
N GLY A 336 13.65 7.39 32.75
CA GLY A 336 12.89 6.61 31.78
C GLY A 336 13.23 5.12 31.69
N PHE A 337 13.99 4.59 32.65
CA PHE A 337 14.40 3.18 32.69
C PHE A 337 13.35 2.33 33.43
N GLY A 338 12.24 2.03 32.76
CA GLY A 338 11.10 1.30 33.32
C GLY A 338 11.42 -0.15 33.65
N ALA A 339 11.94 -0.90 32.67
CA ALA A 339 12.34 -2.30 32.86
C ALA A 339 13.38 -2.48 33.99
N GLU A 340 14.41 -1.63 34.04
CA GLU A 340 15.44 -1.73 35.06
C GLU A 340 14.94 -1.33 36.45
N ALA A 341 13.97 -0.41 36.52
CA ALA A 341 13.30 -0.11 37.78
C ALA A 341 12.46 -1.29 38.26
N LEU A 342 11.74 -1.98 37.35
CA LEU A 342 11.00 -3.20 37.69
C LEU A 342 11.93 -4.27 38.26
N GLU A 343 13.05 -4.55 37.60
CA GLU A 343 14.04 -5.52 38.08
C GLU A 343 14.55 -5.15 39.48
N THR A 344 14.91 -3.87 39.70
CA THR A 344 15.34 -3.39 41.03
C THR A 344 14.25 -3.58 42.09
N LEU A 345 12.98 -3.31 41.77
CA LEU A 345 11.86 -3.44 42.70
C LEU A 345 11.49 -4.91 42.99
N MET A 346 11.85 -5.84 42.11
CA MET A 346 11.71 -7.28 42.35
C MET A 346 12.74 -7.82 43.35
N LEU A 347 13.91 -7.18 43.47
CA LEU A 347 14.92 -7.54 44.47
C LEU A 347 14.46 -7.17 45.89
N SER A 348 13.63 -6.13 46.03
CA SER A 348 13.11 -5.68 47.31
C SER A 348 11.97 -6.58 47.82
N GLY A 349 12.07 -6.99 49.08
CA GLY A 349 11.01 -7.73 49.78
C GLY A 349 9.95 -6.84 50.42
N ALA A 350 10.08 -5.52 50.31
CA ALA A 350 9.17 -4.56 50.93
C ALA A 350 7.73 -4.74 50.39
N LYS A 351 6.76 -4.68 51.31
CA LYS A 351 5.32 -4.67 50.98
C LYS A 351 4.72 -3.37 51.48
N ASN A 352 5.07 -2.27 50.81
CA ASN A 352 4.56 -0.94 51.11
C ASN A 352 3.89 -0.35 49.85
N SER A 353 2.98 0.60 50.07
CA SER A 353 2.23 1.27 49.01
C SER A 353 3.14 2.00 48.02
N GLU A 354 4.26 2.53 48.49
CA GLU A 354 5.25 3.22 47.65
C GLU A 354 5.83 2.29 46.59
N ARG A 355 6.28 1.08 46.96
CA ARG A 355 6.79 0.09 46.01
C ARG A 355 5.73 -0.30 44.98
N GLU A 356 4.48 -0.51 45.41
CA GLU A 356 3.38 -0.85 44.50
C GLU A 356 3.15 0.26 43.46
N ILE A 357 3.18 1.53 43.87
CA ILE A 357 3.10 2.69 42.96
C ILE A 357 4.25 2.66 41.96
N LEU A 358 5.49 2.45 42.42
CA LEU A 358 6.66 2.46 41.55
C LEU A 358 6.64 1.32 40.53
N VAL A 359 6.11 0.15 40.89
CA VAL A 359 5.93 -0.97 39.95
C VAL A 359 4.94 -0.61 38.84
N GLU A 360 3.80 0.00 39.19
CA GLU A 360 2.81 0.45 38.20
C GLU A 360 3.39 1.52 37.27
N LEU A 361 4.06 2.54 37.82
CA LEU A 361 4.72 3.58 37.03
C LEU A 361 5.79 3.01 36.10
N ALA A 362 6.58 2.04 36.57
CA ALA A 362 7.63 1.42 35.77
C ALA A 362 7.09 0.67 34.55
N ARG A 363 5.96 -0.03 34.69
CA ARG A 363 5.26 -0.66 33.55
C ARG A 363 4.70 0.35 32.57
N ILE A 364 4.10 1.42 33.08
CA ILE A 364 3.53 2.48 32.22
C ILE A 364 4.63 3.22 31.45
N ILE A 365 5.79 3.44 32.06
CA ILE A 365 6.94 4.10 31.40
C ILE A 365 7.53 3.22 30.30
N GLU A 366 7.63 1.91 30.54
CA GLU A 366 8.16 0.95 29.58
C GLU A 366 7.22 0.79 28.38
N GLU A 367 5.93 0.59 28.62
CA GLU A 367 4.93 0.28 27.60
C GLU A 367 3.75 1.27 27.64
N PRO A 368 3.98 2.54 27.27
CA PRO A 368 2.95 3.57 27.35
C PRO A 368 1.80 3.27 26.38
N GLY A 369 0.57 3.26 26.90
CA GLY A 369 -0.67 2.99 26.15
C GLY A 369 -1.02 1.51 25.99
N VAL A 370 -0.16 0.58 26.42
CA VAL A 370 -0.39 -0.87 26.29
C VAL A 370 -0.78 -1.48 27.64
N TYR A 371 -0.05 -1.14 28.70
CA TYR A 371 -0.30 -1.69 30.03
C TYR A 371 -1.49 -1.01 30.72
N VAL A 372 -2.49 -1.81 31.12
CA VAL A 372 -3.67 -1.35 31.86
C VAL A 372 -3.45 -1.53 33.38
N SER A 373 -3.43 -0.41 34.08
CA SER A 373 -3.22 -0.32 35.52
C SER A 373 -4.55 -0.12 36.22
N PRO A 374 -4.94 -1.01 37.15
CA PRO A 374 -6.14 -0.81 37.96
C PRO A 374 -5.99 0.41 38.89
N MET A 375 -4.75 0.81 39.20
CA MET A 375 -4.45 1.88 40.15
C MET A 375 -4.89 3.25 39.67
N PHE A 376 -4.78 3.54 38.37
CA PHE A 376 -5.12 4.84 37.78
C PHE A 376 -6.52 4.86 37.13
N LYS A 377 -7.30 3.79 37.29
CA LYS A 377 -8.65 3.68 36.72
C LYS A 377 -9.54 4.84 37.19
N GLY A 378 -10.12 5.55 36.21
CA GLY A 378 -11.08 6.64 36.47
C GLY A 378 -10.47 7.96 36.95
N GLN A 379 -9.14 8.08 37.00
CA GLN A 379 -8.45 9.30 37.44
C GLN A 379 -8.11 10.28 36.30
N HIS A 380 -8.54 10.01 35.06
CA HIS A 380 -8.29 10.86 33.88
C HIS A 380 -8.94 12.26 33.98
N VAL A 381 -9.95 12.42 34.84
CA VAL A 381 -10.64 13.71 35.09
C VAL A 381 -10.01 14.53 36.22
N CYS A 382 -9.01 13.99 36.93
CA CYS A 382 -8.38 14.67 38.06
C CYS A 382 -7.56 15.89 37.61
N ASP A 383 -7.37 16.87 38.51
CA ASP A 383 -6.59 18.09 38.26
C ASP A 383 -5.08 17.91 38.49
N GLN A 384 -4.64 16.72 38.93
CA GLN A 384 -3.27 16.38 39.29
C GLN A 384 -2.59 15.45 38.26
N ASN A 385 -1.32 15.11 38.52
CA ASN A 385 -0.51 14.18 37.71
C ASN A 385 -1.14 12.80 37.48
N SER A 386 -2.13 12.40 38.29
CA SER A 386 -2.88 11.17 38.08
C SER A 386 -3.65 11.14 36.76
N ALA A 387 -4.02 12.31 36.20
CA ALA A 387 -4.67 12.39 34.89
C ALA A 387 -3.76 11.88 33.76
N LEU A 388 -2.48 12.27 33.76
CA LEU A 388 -1.49 11.80 32.78
C LEU A 388 -1.33 10.28 32.85
N TRP A 389 -1.10 9.75 34.06
CA TRP A 389 -0.91 8.31 34.25
C TRP A 389 -2.17 7.50 33.89
N ALA A 390 -3.36 8.06 34.15
CA ALA A 390 -4.63 7.47 33.74
C ALA A 390 -4.79 7.39 32.21
N VAL A 391 -4.42 8.45 31.48
CA VAL A 391 -4.45 8.46 30.00
C VAL A 391 -3.42 7.48 29.42
N LEU A 392 -2.21 7.44 29.97
CA LEU A 392 -1.15 6.53 29.52
C LEU A 392 -1.50 5.05 29.72
N THR A 393 -2.41 4.73 30.64
CA THR A 393 -2.81 3.36 30.89
C THR A 393 -4.14 2.97 30.21
N ARG A 394 -4.94 3.98 29.86
CA ARG A 394 -6.22 3.84 29.16
C ARG A 394 -6.34 4.91 28.07
N PRO A 395 -5.73 4.67 26.88
CA PRO A 395 -5.77 5.61 25.76
C PRO A 395 -7.19 6.06 25.38
N ASP A 396 -8.17 5.15 25.49
CA ASP A 396 -9.59 5.37 25.24
C ASP A 396 -10.23 6.47 26.12
N THR A 397 -9.58 6.85 27.21
CA THR A 397 -10.07 7.91 28.12
C THR A 397 -9.49 9.29 27.81
N ALA A 398 -8.65 9.43 26.78
CA ALA A 398 -7.97 10.70 26.49
C ALA A 398 -8.95 11.81 26.08
N ALA A 399 -9.93 11.50 25.23
CA ALA A 399 -10.94 12.48 24.80
C ALA A 399 -11.71 13.11 25.97
N SER A 400 -12.11 12.29 26.95
CA SER A 400 -12.84 12.74 28.16
C SER A 400 -11.92 13.14 29.33
N SER A 401 -10.61 13.22 29.12
CA SER A 401 -9.64 13.56 30.17
C SER A 401 -9.61 15.06 30.46
N ASN A 402 -9.04 15.42 31.60
CA ASN A 402 -8.71 16.80 31.90
C ASN A 402 -7.45 17.21 31.11
N HIS A 403 -7.67 17.78 29.90
CA HIS A 403 -6.58 18.12 28.98
C HIS A 403 -5.55 19.07 29.60
N GLU A 404 -5.99 20.06 30.39
CA GLU A 404 -5.07 21.02 31.02
C GLU A 404 -4.17 20.34 32.06
N ALA A 405 -4.74 19.45 32.88
CA ALA A 405 -3.97 18.67 33.83
C ALA A 405 -2.92 17.80 33.13
N VAL A 406 -3.31 17.09 32.05
CA VAL A 406 -2.38 16.25 31.28
C VAL A 406 -1.24 17.07 30.66
N ILE A 407 -1.56 18.19 30.00
CA ILE A 407 -0.55 19.09 29.39
C ILE A 407 0.44 19.58 30.46
N ARG A 408 -0.06 20.05 31.61
CA ARG A 408 0.77 20.53 32.73
C ARG A 408 1.65 19.42 33.29
N SER A 409 1.11 18.21 33.45
CA SER A 409 1.87 17.05 33.92
C SER A 409 3.00 16.68 32.96
N VAL A 410 2.76 16.72 31.64
CA VAL A 410 3.82 16.51 30.64
C VAL A 410 4.88 17.61 30.70
N GLU A 411 4.48 18.88 30.89
CA GLU A 411 5.43 19.98 31.05
C GLU A 411 6.35 19.80 32.27
N ASN A 412 5.81 19.25 33.35
CA ASN A 412 6.55 18.98 34.58
C ASN A 412 7.48 17.76 34.50
N LEU A 413 7.36 16.89 33.49
CA LEU A 413 8.22 15.71 33.36
C LEU A 413 9.72 16.08 33.22
N PRO A 414 10.64 15.25 33.76
CA PRO A 414 12.06 15.32 33.45
C PRO A 414 12.32 15.25 31.95
N LYS A 415 13.43 15.82 31.47
CA LYS A 415 13.74 15.95 30.03
C LYS A 415 13.58 14.63 29.25
N GLY A 416 14.20 13.55 29.71
CA GLY A 416 14.14 12.25 29.01
C GLY A 416 12.74 11.66 28.98
N LEU A 417 12.01 11.72 30.10
CA LEU A 417 10.62 11.27 30.18
C LEU A 417 9.69 12.13 29.32
N LYS A 418 9.94 13.43 29.25
CA LYS A 418 9.18 14.34 28.40
C LYS A 418 9.32 13.95 26.93
N GLU A 419 10.54 13.67 26.46
CA GLU A 419 10.79 13.21 25.08
C GLU A 419 10.10 11.87 24.78
N HIS A 420 10.21 10.89 25.68
CA HIS A 420 9.62 9.55 25.52
C HIS A 420 8.09 9.53 25.67
N LEU A 421 7.59 9.94 26.85
CA LEU A 421 6.17 9.89 27.18
C LEU A 421 5.38 10.97 26.48
N GLY A 422 5.92 12.17 26.31
CA GLY A 422 5.17 13.25 25.67
C GLY A 422 4.81 12.91 24.23
N ALA A 423 5.71 12.27 23.47
CA ALA A 423 5.38 11.81 22.13
C ALA A 423 4.36 10.65 22.14
N ALA A 424 4.39 9.78 23.16
CA ALA A 424 3.38 8.73 23.33
C ALA A 424 1.99 9.31 23.63
N VAL A 425 1.90 10.26 24.56
CA VAL A 425 0.65 10.95 24.89
C VAL A 425 0.11 11.71 23.68
N SER A 426 0.96 12.42 22.94
CA SER A 426 0.56 13.05 21.67
C SER A 426 -0.08 12.06 20.71
N ARG A 427 0.50 10.87 20.50
CA ARG A 427 -0.10 9.84 19.63
C ARG A 427 -1.42 9.30 20.16
N ILE A 428 -1.57 9.17 21.48
CA ILE A 428 -2.84 8.77 22.09
C ILE A 428 -3.94 9.79 21.75
N PHE A 429 -3.69 11.10 21.96
CA PHE A 429 -4.66 12.13 21.58
C PHE A 429 -4.94 12.16 20.07
N LEU A 430 -3.96 11.88 19.21
CA LEU A 430 -4.23 11.76 17.77
C LEU A 430 -5.15 10.58 17.43
N THR A 431 -4.97 9.45 18.12
CA THR A 431 -5.82 8.25 17.93
C THR A 431 -7.26 8.52 18.37
N GLU A 432 -7.43 9.32 19.44
CA GLU A 432 -8.73 9.77 19.93
C GLU A 432 -9.28 11.01 19.21
N ASN A 433 -8.72 11.37 18.05
CA ASN A 433 -9.16 12.48 17.20
C ASN A 433 -9.13 13.87 17.88
N GLU A 434 -8.12 14.10 18.74
CA GLU A 434 -7.88 15.36 19.48
C GLU A 434 -6.53 16.01 19.07
N PRO A 435 -6.40 16.49 17.81
CA PRO A 435 -5.10 16.95 17.29
C PRO A 435 -4.61 18.25 17.94
N ASP A 436 -5.49 19.11 18.46
CA ASP A 436 -5.10 20.38 19.08
C ASP A 436 -4.45 20.20 20.47
N VAL A 437 -4.90 19.19 21.22
CA VAL A 437 -4.27 18.78 22.48
C VAL A 437 -2.89 18.20 22.19
N SER A 438 -2.81 17.32 21.18
CA SER A 438 -1.55 16.75 20.72
C SER A 438 -0.53 17.84 20.32
N ASP A 439 -0.93 18.82 19.51
CA ASP A 439 -0.07 19.92 19.08
C ASP A 439 0.42 20.78 20.26
N SER A 440 -0.41 20.94 21.30
CA SER A 440 -0.02 21.65 22.53
C SER A 440 1.09 20.90 23.28
N ILE A 441 1.02 19.57 23.32
CA ILE A 441 2.07 18.72 23.89
C ILE A 441 3.32 18.72 23.01
N LEU A 442 3.20 18.60 21.69
CA LEU A 442 4.33 18.61 20.76
C LEU A 442 5.11 19.94 20.82
N ARG A 443 4.41 21.07 20.99
CA ARG A 443 5.03 22.37 21.26
C ARG A 443 5.87 22.38 22.55
N ILE A 444 5.51 21.61 23.57
CA ILE A 444 6.32 21.46 24.79
C ILE A 444 7.60 20.65 24.48
N LEU A 445 7.52 19.62 23.65
CA LEU A 445 8.66 18.77 23.29
C LEU A 445 9.72 19.51 22.46
N ASN A 446 9.29 20.41 21.59
CA ASN A 446 10.20 21.18 20.73
C ASN A 446 10.84 22.38 21.43
N ARG A 447 10.52 22.64 22.70
CA ARG A 447 11.16 23.71 23.49
C ARG A 447 12.51 23.22 24.02
N GLY A 448 13.59 23.47 23.27
CA GLY A 448 14.96 23.25 23.75
C GLY A 448 16.01 23.53 22.68
N PRO A 449 17.28 23.82 23.04
CA PRO A 449 18.22 24.44 22.09
C PRO A 449 18.89 23.51 21.08
N ASP A 450 18.94 22.18 21.28
CA ASP A 450 20.07 21.45 20.66
C ASP A 450 19.76 20.26 19.74
N HIS A 451 18.58 19.63 19.74
CA HIS A 451 18.31 18.54 18.80
C HIS A 451 16.85 18.47 18.39
N GLU A 452 16.60 18.24 17.10
CA GLU A 452 15.27 17.98 16.57
C GLU A 452 14.71 16.67 17.13
N ASN A 453 13.52 16.72 17.72
CA ASN A 453 12.86 15.53 18.26
C ASN A 453 12.11 14.79 17.15
N PHE A 454 12.72 13.76 16.57
CA PHE A 454 12.11 13.00 15.47
C PHE A 454 10.86 12.21 15.87
N SER A 455 10.71 11.84 17.15
CA SER A 455 9.46 11.25 17.64
C SER A 455 8.33 12.28 17.64
N ALA A 456 8.61 13.51 18.05
CA ALA A 456 7.66 14.62 17.99
C ALA A 456 7.35 14.97 16.52
N LEU A 457 8.36 15.06 15.66
CA LEU A 457 8.18 15.35 14.23
C LEU A 457 7.31 14.30 13.53
N LEU A 458 7.46 13.02 13.86
CA LEU A 458 6.58 11.97 13.33
C LEU A 458 5.14 12.13 13.82
N ALA A 459 4.92 12.45 15.10
CA ALA A 459 3.60 12.72 15.64
C ALA A 459 2.97 13.98 15.03
N GLU A 460 3.75 15.02 14.78
CA GLU A 460 3.30 16.23 14.08
C GLU A 460 2.88 15.93 12.63
N ALA A 461 3.53 14.97 11.96
CA ALA A 461 3.12 14.54 10.64
C ALA A 461 1.74 13.88 10.68
N SER A 462 1.49 13.02 11.66
CA SER A 462 0.17 12.41 11.90
C SER A 462 -0.89 13.45 12.29
N SER A 463 -0.53 14.48 13.07
CA SER A 463 -1.42 15.60 13.38
C SER A 463 -1.83 16.38 12.13
N ALA A 464 -0.85 16.73 11.27
CA ALA A 464 -1.11 17.40 10.01
C ALA A 464 -2.04 16.57 9.09
N GLU A 465 -1.85 15.26 9.03
CA GLU A 465 -2.71 14.37 8.25
C GLU A 465 -4.17 14.34 8.74
N LEU A 466 -4.40 14.28 10.06
CA LEU A 466 -5.75 14.35 10.63
C LEU A 466 -6.44 15.70 10.36
N LYS A 467 -5.65 16.79 10.25
CA LYS A 467 -6.15 18.12 9.88
C LYS A 467 -6.38 18.28 8.37
N GLY A 468 -6.01 17.29 7.56
CA GLY A 468 -6.09 17.32 6.10
C GLY A 468 -4.90 17.98 5.40
N ASP A 469 -3.86 18.37 6.14
CA ASP A 469 -2.64 18.99 5.62
C ASP A 469 -1.64 17.94 5.09
N ASN A 470 -2.07 17.19 4.07
CA ASN A 470 -1.35 16.02 3.55
C ASN A 470 0.08 16.31 3.05
N GLU A 471 0.31 17.49 2.49
CA GLU A 471 1.62 17.94 2.00
C GLU A 471 2.60 18.18 3.16
N ILE A 472 2.13 18.83 4.23
CA ILE A 472 2.92 19.07 5.45
C ILE A 472 3.25 17.75 6.13
N ALA A 473 2.27 16.84 6.23
CA ALA A 473 2.46 15.50 6.78
C ALA A 473 3.54 14.73 6.01
N GLY A 474 3.49 14.74 4.67
CA GLY A 474 4.48 14.11 3.80
C GLY A 474 5.89 14.67 4.03
N THR A 475 6.03 15.99 3.99
CA THR A 475 7.32 16.68 4.19
C THR A 475 7.94 16.34 5.55
N LYS A 476 7.13 16.32 6.63
CA LYS A 476 7.62 15.96 7.96
C LYS A 476 8.08 14.50 8.03
N ARG A 477 7.36 13.56 7.41
CA ARG A 477 7.76 12.14 7.33
C ARG A 477 9.06 11.96 6.55
N GLU A 478 9.21 12.63 5.41
CA GLU A 478 10.46 12.57 4.62
C GLU A 478 11.67 13.07 5.42
N ARG A 479 11.50 14.10 6.25
CA ARG A 479 12.54 14.57 7.17
C ARG A 479 12.88 13.52 8.24
N VAL A 480 11.89 12.82 8.79
CA VAL A 480 12.11 11.68 9.72
C VAL A 480 12.81 10.51 9.03
N VAL A 481 12.49 10.22 7.77
CA VAL A 481 13.17 9.18 6.99
C VAL A 481 14.63 9.57 6.75
N SER A 482 14.88 10.83 6.38
CA SER A 482 16.22 11.34 6.08
C SER A 482 17.15 11.36 7.29
N SER A 483 16.63 11.29 8.52
CA SER A 483 17.44 11.30 9.73
C SER A 483 18.06 9.95 10.09
N ASN A 484 17.61 8.84 9.48
CA ASN A 484 18.06 7.48 9.75
C ASN A 484 18.03 7.12 11.26
N THR A 485 16.94 7.46 11.94
CA THR A 485 16.73 7.21 13.36
C THR A 485 15.81 6.01 13.59
N MET A 486 15.61 5.61 14.85
CA MET A 486 14.66 4.54 15.22
C MET A 486 13.21 4.79 14.78
N HIS A 487 12.85 6.02 14.38
CA HIS A 487 11.52 6.38 13.91
C HIS A 487 11.37 6.28 12.38
N SER A 488 12.49 6.22 11.64
CA SER A 488 12.49 6.13 10.18
C SER A 488 11.72 4.91 9.65
N PRO A 489 11.81 3.70 10.24
CA PRO A 489 11.01 2.55 9.83
C PRO A 489 9.50 2.81 9.77
N LYS A 490 8.91 3.34 10.84
CA LYS A 490 7.48 3.64 10.89
C LYS A 490 7.10 4.73 9.90
N ALA A 491 7.94 5.77 9.76
CA ALA A 491 7.72 6.82 8.77
C ALA A 491 7.69 6.27 7.33
N LEU A 492 8.57 5.31 7.01
CA LEU A 492 8.61 4.63 5.71
C LEU A 492 7.32 3.83 5.44
N VAL A 493 6.85 3.06 6.42
CA VAL A 493 5.59 2.31 6.32
C VAL A 493 4.43 3.26 6.00
N HIS A 494 4.33 4.38 6.71
CA HIS A 494 3.28 5.38 6.47
C HIS A 494 3.38 6.04 5.09
N LEU A 495 4.59 6.35 4.60
CA LEU A 495 4.77 6.91 3.26
C LEU A 495 4.28 5.95 2.16
N VAL A 496 4.58 4.65 2.30
CA VAL A 496 4.10 3.64 1.34
C VAL A 496 2.60 3.47 1.43
N SER A 497 2.03 3.34 2.65
CA SER A 497 0.58 3.22 2.83
C SER A 497 -0.15 4.38 2.16
N LYS A 498 0.31 5.61 2.42
CA LYS A 498 -0.25 6.81 1.81
C LYS A 498 -0.17 6.79 0.29
N ALA A 499 0.96 6.36 -0.27
CA ALA A 499 1.11 6.23 -1.72
C ALA A 499 0.16 5.17 -2.33
N VAL A 500 -0.19 4.11 -1.58
CA VAL A 500 -1.22 3.15 -2.00
C VAL A 500 -2.60 3.81 -1.97
N ASP A 501 -2.96 4.42 -0.83
CA ASP A 501 -4.29 5.01 -0.60
C ASP A 501 -4.60 6.16 -1.57
N GLU A 502 -3.63 7.05 -1.81
CA GLU A 502 -3.77 8.21 -2.70
C GLU A 502 -3.47 7.86 -4.17
N ARG A 503 -3.19 6.59 -4.49
CA ARG A 503 -2.72 6.15 -5.81
C ARG A 503 -1.52 6.99 -6.30
N GLY A 504 -0.62 7.32 -5.40
CA GLY A 504 0.54 8.20 -5.61
C GLY A 504 1.79 7.51 -6.17
N THR A 505 2.92 8.20 -6.09
CA THR A 505 4.24 7.67 -6.49
C THR A 505 5.21 7.71 -5.31
N LEU A 506 6.35 7.04 -5.43
CA LEU A 506 7.39 6.99 -4.40
C LEU A 506 8.74 7.40 -4.99
N ASP A 507 9.62 8.01 -4.18
CA ASP A 507 11.03 8.18 -4.57
C ASP A 507 11.71 6.80 -4.61
N PRO A 508 12.31 6.39 -5.74
CA PRO A 508 13.01 5.11 -5.86
C PRO A 508 14.09 4.88 -4.79
N LYS A 509 14.68 5.93 -4.22
CA LYS A 509 15.71 5.84 -3.17
C LYS A 509 15.17 5.21 -1.87
N ILE A 510 13.87 5.36 -1.60
CA ILE A 510 13.23 4.86 -0.39
C ILE A 510 13.30 3.32 -0.32
N MET A 511 13.27 2.62 -1.44
CA MET A 511 13.27 1.15 -1.46
C MET A 511 14.54 0.53 -0.89
N GLY A 512 15.68 1.22 -1.05
CA GLY A 512 16.94 0.80 -0.45
C GLY A 512 16.85 0.81 1.08
N LEU A 513 16.24 1.85 1.66
CA LEU A 513 16.05 2.01 3.10
C LEU A 513 15.02 1.01 3.65
N ILE A 514 13.90 0.82 2.97
CA ILE A 514 12.90 -0.19 3.35
C ILE A 514 13.56 -1.57 3.39
N SER A 515 14.35 -1.91 2.37
CA SER A 515 15.02 -3.21 2.30
C SER A 515 16.09 -3.40 3.38
N SER A 516 16.76 -2.33 3.84
CA SER A 516 17.70 -2.44 4.96
C SER A 516 16.97 -2.61 6.29
N TYR A 517 15.92 -1.82 6.54
CA TYR A 517 15.17 -1.89 7.79
C TYR A 517 14.35 -3.18 7.92
N GLU A 518 13.78 -3.69 6.83
CA GLU A 518 13.07 -4.98 6.84
C GLU A 518 13.99 -6.11 7.33
N ARG A 519 15.26 -6.12 6.89
CA ARG A 519 16.25 -7.08 7.37
C ARG A 519 16.65 -6.87 8.83
N GLU A 520 16.78 -5.62 9.26
CA GLU A 520 17.15 -5.27 10.64
C GLU A 520 16.06 -5.65 11.64
N PHE A 521 14.80 -5.35 11.32
CA PHE A 521 13.63 -5.56 12.17
C PHE A 521 12.95 -6.92 11.93
N LYS A 522 13.64 -7.87 11.30
CA LYS A 522 13.08 -9.17 10.96
C LYS A 522 12.53 -9.89 12.19
N GLY A 523 11.30 -10.40 12.09
CA GLY A 523 10.62 -11.13 13.17
C GLY A 523 9.98 -10.23 14.23
N THR A 524 9.97 -8.92 14.03
CA THR A 524 9.20 -7.96 14.84
C THR A 524 7.98 -7.46 14.07
N ASP A 525 7.01 -6.87 14.77
CA ASP A 525 5.80 -6.30 14.15
C ASP A 525 6.13 -5.23 13.11
N VAL A 526 7.10 -4.34 13.40
CA VAL A 526 7.57 -3.32 12.45
C VAL A 526 8.25 -3.97 11.24
N GLY A 527 8.95 -5.09 11.43
CA GLY A 527 9.53 -5.86 10.34
C GLY A 527 8.48 -6.39 9.37
N PHE A 528 7.35 -6.87 9.89
CA PHE A 528 6.22 -7.30 9.07
C PHE A 528 5.63 -6.12 8.28
N GLU A 529 5.36 -4.99 8.94
CA GLU A 529 4.89 -3.77 8.26
C GLU A 529 5.84 -3.32 7.14
N LEU A 530 7.16 -3.36 7.38
CA LEU A 530 8.18 -3.05 6.39
C LEU A 530 8.21 -4.05 5.23
N ALA A 531 7.99 -5.33 5.49
CA ALA A 531 7.92 -6.34 4.46
C ALA A 531 6.72 -6.10 3.53
N ARG A 532 5.55 -5.74 4.10
CA ARG A 532 4.40 -5.27 3.31
C ARG A 532 4.73 -4.00 2.53
N ALA A 533 5.33 -3.00 3.17
CA ALA A 533 5.74 -1.76 2.51
C ALA A 533 6.72 -2.00 1.36
N LYS A 534 7.61 -2.99 1.49
CA LYS A 534 8.53 -3.39 0.41
C LYS A 534 7.79 -3.96 -0.79
N ILE A 535 6.82 -4.85 -0.57
CA ILE A 535 6.00 -5.44 -1.63
C ILE A 535 5.24 -4.35 -2.39
N LEU A 536 4.49 -3.52 -1.67
CA LEU A 536 3.65 -2.49 -2.27
C LEU A 536 4.48 -1.37 -2.90
N GLY A 537 5.58 -0.98 -2.27
CA GLY A 537 6.51 0.00 -2.81
C GLY A 537 7.17 -0.46 -4.11
N SER A 538 7.56 -1.73 -4.20
CA SER A 538 8.09 -2.31 -5.45
C SER A 538 7.05 -2.27 -6.57
N ALA A 539 5.80 -2.62 -6.27
CA ALA A 539 4.70 -2.57 -7.23
C ALA A 539 4.37 -1.13 -7.69
N ILE A 540 4.38 -0.15 -6.77
CA ILE A 540 4.17 1.26 -7.09
C ILE A 540 5.21 1.78 -8.09
N LEU A 541 6.46 1.32 -7.96
CA LEU A 541 7.57 1.67 -8.85
C LEU A 541 7.63 0.84 -10.14
N GLY A 542 6.70 -0.10 -10.32
CA GLY A 542 6.61 -0.96 -11.49
C GLY A 542 7.48 -2.22 -11.45
N ASP A 543 8.17 -2.51 -10.34
CA ASP A 543 8.90 -3.77 -10.14
C ASP A 543 7.94 -4.88 -9.67
N PHE A 544 7.02 -5.26 -10.56
CA PHE A 544 5.99 -6.25 -10.28
C PHE A 544 6.56 -7.65 -10.05
N ARG A 545 7.66 -7.98 -10.75
CA ARG A 545 8.34 -9.27 -10.60
C ARG A 545 8.86 -9.45 -9.18
N GLU A 546 9.56 -8.45 -8.62
CA GLU A 546 10.06 -8.56 -7.26
C GLU A 546 8.92 -8.48 -6.24
N ALA A 547 7.90 -7.62 -6.47
CA ALA A 547 6.74 -7.52 -5.59
C ALA A 547 6.00 -8.85 -5.43
N VAL A 548 5.68 -9.54 -6.53
CA VAL A 548 4.99 -10.83 -6.51
C VAL A 548 5.86 -11.94 -5.92
N LYS A 549 7.16 -11.93 -6.22
CA LYS A 549 8.12 -12.87 -5.64
C LYS A 549 8.23 -12.71 -4.12
N ASP A 550 8.30 -11.49 -3.61
CA ASP A 550 8.37 -11.22 -2.18
C ASP A 550 7.05 -11.54 -1.48
N PHE A 551 5.90 -11.22 -2.10
CA PHE A 551 4.59 -11.67 -1.62
C PHE A 551 4.52 -13.20 -1.52
N GLY A 552 5.01 -13.92 -2.52
CA GLY A 552 5.06 -15.39 -2.55
C GLY A 552 5.91 -16.01 -1.45
N LYS A 553 7.00 -15.34 -1.02
CA LYS A 553 7.80 -15.81 0.13
C LYS A 553 7.00 -15.67 1.43
N ILE A 554 6.38 -14.52 1.64
CA ILE A 554 5.64 -14.22 2.86
C ILE A 554 4.39 -15.08 2.97
N SER A 555 3.68 -15.34 1.87
CA SER A 555 2.46 -16.16 1.92
C SER A 555 2.71 -17.61 2.37
N THR A 556 3.96 -18.10 2.28
CA THR A 556 4.35 -19.42 2.77
C THR A 556 4.81 -19.43 4.22
N SER A 557 5.14 -18.27 4.78
CA SER A 557 5.45 -18.09 6.19
C SER A 557 4.19 -17.60 6.90
N ASN A 558 3.71 -18.32 7.93
CA ASN A 558 2.57 -17.88 8.77
C ASN A 558 2.95 -16.70 9.68
N GLU A 559 3.57 -15.68 9.10
CA GLU A 559 4.05 -14.46 9.73
C GLU A 559 2.92 -13.42 9.75
N GLY A 560 2.83 -12.60 10.81
CA GLY A 560 1.67 -11.79 11.24
C GLY A 560 1.20 -10.65 10.31
N LEU A 561 1.24 -10.87 9.00
CA LEU A 561 0.79 -9.97 7.95
C LEU A 561 -0.66 -10.24 7.54
N SER A 562 -1.43 -9.18 7.29
CA SER A 562 -2.71 -9.30 6.58
C SER A 562 -2.46 -9.64 5.12
N LEU A 563 -2.31 -10.95 4.83
CA LEU A 563 -2.07 -11.48 3.49
C LEU A 563 -3.20 -11.12 2.53
N LYS A 564 -4.44 -11.12 3.03
CA LYS A 564 -5.62 -10.74 2.25
C LYS A 564 -5.56 -9.29 1.81
N GLU A 565 -5.32 -8.35 2.72
CA GLU A 565 -5.22 -6.92 2.38
C GLU A 565 -4.06 -6.66 1.42
N THR A 566 -2.87 -7.17 1.76
CA THR A 566 -1.68 -7.01 0.92
C THR A 566 -1.90 -7.56 -0.49
N ARG A 567 -2.60 -8.68 -0.64
CA ARG A 567 -2.97 -9.24 -1.95
C ARG A 567 -3.89 -8.29 -2.71
N ASN A 568 -4.94 -7.78 -2.06
CA ASN A 568 -5.91 -6.89 -2.69
C ASN A 568 -5.25 -5.59 -3.17
N ASP A 569 -4.39 -4.99 -2.35
CA ASP A 569 -3.65 -3.78 -2.73
C ASP A 569 -2.70 -4.04 -3.90
N LEU A 570 -1.95 -5.15 -3.84
CA LEU A 570 -1.04 -5.53 -4.92
C LEU A 570 -1.78 -5.81 -6.23
N LEU A 571 -2.92 -6.51 -6.18
CA LEU A 571 -3.78 -6.76 -7.33
C LEU A 571 -4.35 -5.47 -7.91
N MET A 572 -4.75 -4.51 -7.07
CA MET A 572 -5.20 -3.20 -7.52
C MET A 572 -4.08 -2.46 -8.26
N ILE A 573 -2.86 -2.39 -7.69
CA ILE A 573 -1.72 -1.72 -8.32
C ILE A 573 -1.35 -2.39 -9.66
N LEU A 574 -1.32 -3.72 -9.71
CA LEU A 574 -1.12 -4.48 -10.96
C LEU A 574 -2.18 -4.13 -12.01
N THR A 575 -3.45 -4.07 -11.58
CA THR A 575 -4.58 -3.76 -12.47
C THR A 575 -4.50 -2.36 -13.03
N GLU A 576 -4.04 -1.38 -12.26
CA GLU A 576 -4.02 0.02 -12.70
C GLU A 576 -2.75 0.39 -13.47
N ARG A 577 -1.60 -0.22 -13.14
CA ARG A 577 -0.28 0.30 -13.58
C ARG A 577 0.55 -0.66 -14.41
N ALA A 578 0.34 -1.97 -14.29
CA ALA A 578 1.17 -2.92 -15.03
C ALA A 578 0.95 -2.78 -16.54
N SER A 579 1.93 -3.18 -17.36
CA SER A 579 1.68 -3.40 -18.79
C SER A 579 0.70 -4.57 -19.00
N ASP A 580 0.10 -4.68 -20.18
CA ASP A 580 -0.87 -5.76 -20.45
C ASP A 580 -0.25 -7.15 -20.31
N ALA A 581 1.02 -7.31 -20.73
CA ALA A 581 1.76 -8.56 -20.59
C ALA A 581 1.99 -8.91 -19.11
N GLU A 582 2.45 -7.94 -18.31
CA GLU A 582 2.70 -8.12 -16.88
C GLU A 582 1.41 -8.37 -16.08
N PHE A 583 0.32 -7.67 -16.43
CA PHE A 583 -0.98 -7.89 -15.81
C PHE A 583 -1.50 -9.32 -16.05
N ILE A 584 -1.36 -9.83 -17.29
CA ILE A 584 -1.74 -11.21 -17.61
C ILE A 584 -0.82 -12.20 -16.88
N GLU A 585 0.49 -11.96 -16.87
CA GLU A 585 1.47 -12.86 -16.24
C GLU A 585 1.27 -12.93 -14.71
N TYR A 586 1.23 -11.78 -14.05
CA TYR A 586 1.27 -11.68 -12.60
C TYR A 586 -0.12 -11.51 -11.98
N GLY A 587 -0.98 -10.68 -12.57
CA GLY A 587 -2.32 -10.39 -12.04
C GLY A 587 -3.23 -11.61 -12.02
N LEU A 588 -3.25 -12.39 -13.12
CA LEU A 588 -4.05 -13.62 -13.17
C LEU A 588 -3.48 -14.73 -12.27
N LEU A 589 -2.16 -14.87 -12.20
CA LEU A 589 -1.52 -15.82 -11.31
C LEU A 589 -1.84 -15.53 -9.84
N MET A 590 -1.82 -14.25 -9.45
CA MET A 590 -2.10 -13.79 -8.10
C MET A 590 -3.58 -13.89 -7.72
N ALA A 591 -4.49 -13.69 -8.67
CA ALA A 591 -5.93 -13.85 -8.45
C ALA A 591 -6.37 -15.32 -8.37
N GLY A 592 -5.67 -16.21 -9.10
CA GLY A 592 -6.02 -17.62 -9.20
C GLY A 592 -6.07 -18.34 -7.86
N GLY A 593 -7.21 -18.95 -7.55
CA GLY A 593 -7.43 -19.72 -6.32
C GLY A 593 -7.77 -18.88 -5.07
N PHE A 594 -7.78 -17.55 -5.19
CA PHE A 594 -8.09 -16.62 -4.10
C PHE A 594 -9.20 -15.64 -4.47
N GLU A 595 -9.97 -15.93 -5.51
CA GLU A 595 -11.03 -15.07 -6.01
C GLU A 595 -12.10 -14.77 -4.93
N ASN A 596 -12.30 -15.71 -4.01
CA ASN A 596 -13.22 -15.58 -2.88
C ASN A 596 -12.74 -14.60 -1.79
N GLU A 597 -11.44 -14.33 -1.72
CA GLU A 597 -10.81 -13.43 -0.74
C GLU A 597 -10.59 -12.02 -1.30
N MET A 598 -10.90 -11.80 -2.58
CA MET A 598 -10.78 -10.49 -3.20
C MET A 598 -11.88 -9.55 -2.72
N ASP A 599 -11.61 -8.26 -2.71
CA ASP A 599 -12.62 -7.23 -2.50
C ASP A 599 -13.39 -6.96 -3.80
N ALA A 600 -14.66 -6.57 -3.67
CA ALA A 600 -15.55 -6.39 -4.83
C ALA A 600 -15.01 -5.37 -5.84
N MET A 601 -14.45 -4.26 -5.34
CA MET A 601 -13.85 -3.23 -6.20
C MET A 601 -12.66 -3.77 -7.00
N VAL A 602 -11.75 -4.53 -6.37
CA VAL A 602 -10.59 -5.12 -7.06
C VAL A 602 -11.06 -6.07 -8.17
N ARG A 603 -12.04 -6.92 -7.88
CA ARG A 603 -12.62 -7.83 -8.90
C ARG A 603 -13.23 -7.08 -10.07
N GLU A 604 -13.98 -6.02 -9.81
CA GLU A 604 -14.64 -5.22 -10.85
C GLU A 604 -13.62 -4.50 -11.73
N GLU A 605 -12.60 -3.85 -11.16
CA GLU A 605 -11.54 -3.18 -11.94
C GLU A 605 -10.71 -4.18 -12.76
N MET A 606 -10.39 -5.34 -12.18
CA MET A 606 -9.73 -6.43 -12.92
C MET A 606 -10.58 -6.92 -14.08
N ALA A 607 -11.89 -7.11 -13.85
CA ALA A 607 -12.81 -7.54 -14.89
C ALA A 607 -12.91 -6.51 -16.02
N VAL A 608 -12.98 -5.21 -15.71
CA VAL A 608 -12.93 -4.13 -16.72
C VAL A 608 -11.68 -4.26 -17.57
N ARG A 609 -10.51 -4.41 -16.94
CA ARG A 609 -9.24 -4.53 -17.66
C ARG A 609 -9.19 -5.78 -18.55
N LEU A 610 -9.62 -6.93 -18.03
CA LEU A 610 -9.68 -8.18 -18.80
C LEU A 610 -10.63 -8.08 -19.99
N LEU A 611 -11.80 -7.45 -19.84
CA LEU A 611 -12.75 -7.26 -20.93
C LEU A 611 -12.21 -6.33 -22.02
N ASN A 612 -11.46 -5.28 -21.65
CA ASN A 612 -10.80 -4.40 -22.60
C ASN A 612 -9.70 -5.15 -23.40
N LEU A 613 -9.08 -6.17 -22.81
CA LEU A 613 -8.13 -7.07 -23.47
C LEU A 613 -8.81 -8.21 -24.26
N GLY A 614 -10.15 -8.27 -24.29
CA GLY A 614 -10.91 -9.34 -24.94
C GLY A 614 -10.89 -10.67 -24.18
N LEU A 615 -10.42 -10.69 -22.94
CA LEU A 615 -10.34 -11.87 -22.08
C LEU A 615 -11.64 -12.06 -21.27
N SER A 616 -12.72 -12.38 -21.98
CA SER A 616 -14.08 -12.50 -21.41
C SER A 616 -14.21 -13.60 -20.35
N ARG A 617 -13.62 -14.78 -20.59
CA ARG A 617 -13.73 -15.94 -19.69
C ARG A 617 -13.15 -15.69 -18.30
N PRO A 618 -11.88 -15.25 -18.15
CA PRO A 618 -11.34 -14.95 -16.83
C PRO A 618 -12.07 -13.78 -16.17
N ALA A 619 -12.53 -12.76 -16.92
CA ALA A 619 -13.35 -11.69 -16.38
C ALA A 619 -14.67 -12.23 -15.80
N ASN A 620 -15.36 -13.10 -16.53
CA ASN A 620 -16.59 -13.72 -16.05
C ASN A 620 -16.34 -14.65 -14.85
N GLY A 621 -15.20 -15.34 -14.79
CA GLY A 621 -14.78 -16.13 -13.62
C GLY A 621 -14.71 -15.30 -12.34
N LEU A 622 -14.11 -14.11 -12.40
CA LEU A 622 -14.04 -13.18 -11.26
C LEU A 622 -15.44 -12.66 -10.85
N LEU A 623 -16.34 -12.45 -11.81
CA LEU A 623 -17.65 -11.85 -11.56
C LEU A 623 -18.72 -12.87 -11.12
N THR A 624 -18.61 -14.13 -11.53
CA THR A 624 -19.66 -15.15 -11.31
C THR A 624 -19.61 -15.80 -9.93
N LEU A 625 -18.47 -15.78 -9.25
CA LEU A 625 -18.30 -16.35 -7.92
C LEU A 625 -19.21 -15.73 -6.85
N PHE A 626 -19.80 -14.56 -7.13
CA PHE A 626 -20.62 -13.80 -6.18
C PHE A 626 -21.96 -13.33 -6.78
N LYS A 627 -22.72 -14.22 -7.43
CA LYS A 627 -24.16 -13.99 -7.65
C LYS A 627 -24.90 -14.05 -6.30
N THR A 628 -24.68 -13.06 -5.44
CA THR A 628 -25.31 -12.93 -4.13
C THR A 628 -26.54 -12.03 -4.20
N PRO A 629 -27.51 -12.15 -3.28
CA PRO A 629 -28.49 -11.09 -3.04
C PRO A 629 -27.72 -9.79 -2.73
N GLY A 630 -27.94 -8.73 -3.50
CA GLY A 630 -27.23 -7.44 -3.35
C GLY A 630 -26.06 -7.20 -4.31
N GLU A 631 -25.93 -7.98 -5.39
CA GLU A 631 -24.95 -7.73 -6.46
C GLU A 631 -25.02 -6.28 -6.99
N SER A 632 -23.86 -5.66 -7.18
CA SER A 632 -23.78 -4.29 -7.71
C SER A 632 -24.30 -4.24 -9.16
N ASN A 633 -24.95 -3.14 -9.53
CA ASN A 633 -25.36 -2.94 -10.93
C ASN A 633 -24.15 -2.97 -11.88
N ARG A 634 -22.98 -2.51 -11.41
CA ARG A 634 -21.74 -2.51 -12.19
C ARG A 634 -21.28 -3.94 -12.52
N SER A 635 -21.26 -4.84 -11.54
CA SER A 635 -20.93 -6.26 -11.75
C SER A 635 -21.84 -6.93 -12.78
N ARG A 636 -23.15 -6.66 -12.71
CA ARG A 636 -24.14 -7.19 -13.67
C ARG A 636 -23.89 -6.70 -15.10
N VAL A 637 -23.58 -5.42 -15.26
CA VAL A 637 -23.21 -4.81 -16.55
C VAL A 637 -21.93 -5.44 -17.12
N LEU A 638 -20.90 -5.62 -16.29
CA LEU A 638 -19.66 -6.26 -16.71
C LEU A 638 -19.86 -7.72 -17.12
N ARG A 639 -20.74 -8.47 -16.44
CA ARG A 639 -21.11 -9.84 -16.84
C ARG A 639 -21.84 -9.85 -18.18
N ALA A 640 -22.74 -8.90 -18.43
CA ALA A 640 -23.40 -8.79 -19.72
C ALA A 640 -22.40 -8.48 -20.84
N ARG A 641 -21.46 -7.57 -20.61
CA ARG A 641 -20.37 -7.29 -21.55
C ARG A 641 -19.50 -8.53 -21.82
N ALA A 642 -19.16 -9.29 -20.78
CA ALA A 642 -18.44 -10.55 -20.93
C ALA A 642 -19.20 -11.56 -21.80
N ALA A 643 -20.50 -11.74 -21.54
CA ALA A 643 -21.36 -12.65 -22.30
C ALA A 643 -21.49 -12.25 -23.77
N LEU A 644 -21.58 -10.95 -24.08
CA LEU A 644 -21.61 -10.48 -25.48
C LEU A 644 -20.33 -10.79 -26.25
N LEU A 645 -19.16 -10.65 -25.61
CA LEU A 645 -17.88 -11.05 -26.22
C LEU A 645 -17.81 -12.55 -26.51
N GLU A 646 -18.54 -13.37 -25.75
CA GLU A 646 -18.65 -14.82 -25.94
C GLU A 646 -19.77 -15.23 -26.89
N ASN A 647 -20.49 -14.28 -27.50
CA ASN A 647 -21.69 -14.50 -28.31
C ASN A 647 -22.80 -15.25 -27.55
N LEU A 648 -22.99 -14.89 -26.27
CA LEU A 648 -24.06 -15.39 -25.38
C LEU A 648 -25.08 -14.28 -25.09
N PRO A 649 -25.84 -13.79 -26.09
CA PRO A 649 -26.70 -12.62 -25.94
C PRO A 649 -27.85 -12.82 -24.95
N TYR A 650 -28.37 -14.04 -24.79
CA TYR A 650 -29.43 -14.32 -23.81
C TYR A 650 -28.92 -14.23 -22.37
N GLU A 651 -27.68 -14.66 -22.10
CA GLU A 651 -27.06 -14.49 -20.78
C GLU A 651 -26.77 -13.02 -20.48
N ALA A 652 -26.38 -12.25 -21.51
CA ALA A 652 -26.23 -10.82 -21.38
C ALA A 652 -27.56 -10.16 -21.00
N LEU A 653 -28.65 -10.45 -21.73
CA LEU A 653 -29.98 -9.91 -21.46
C LEU A 653 -30.50 -10.27 -20.07
N ASP A 654 -30.27 -11.50 -19.60
CA ASP A 654 -30.61 -11.93 -18.25
C ASP A 654 -29.84 -11.11 -17.20
N ALA A 655 -28.53 -10.95 -17.39
CA ALA A 655 -27.67 -10.23 -16.46
C ALA A 655 -28.12 -8.77 -16.26
N ILE A 656 -28.52 -8.06 -17.32
CA ILE A 656 -28.99 -6.65 -17.28
C ILE A 656 -30.52 -6.50 -17.27
N SER A 657 -31.26 -7.56 -16.93
CA SER A 657 -32.73 -7.51 -16.84
C SER A 657 -33.20 -6.45 -15.83
N GLY A 658 -34.19 -5.64 -16.23
CA GLY A 658 -34.75 -4.56 -15.42
C GLY A 658 -33.89 -3.30 -15.28
N MET A 659 -32.75 -3.20 -15.98
CA MET A 659 -31.89 -2.01 -15.94
C MET A 659 -32.22 -0.99 -17.03
N SER A 660 -32.29 0.30 -16.65
CA SER A 660 -32.57 1.43 -17.54
C SER A 660 -31.40 2.41 -17.71
N GLN A 661 -30.22 2.11 -17.15
CA GLN A 661 -29.04 2.96 -17.34
C GLN A 661 -28.57 2.93 -18.80
N PRO A 662 -28.05 4.03 -19.37
CA PRO A 662 -27.66 4.10 -20.78
C PRO A 662 -26.71 2.97 -21.23
N GLU A 663 -25.74 2.62 -20.38
CA GLU A 663 -24.80 1.52 -20.65
C GLU A 663 -25.51 0.16 -20.77
N ALA A 664 -26.50 -0.12 -19.92
CA ALA A 664 -27.29 -1.34 -19.98
C ALA A 664 -28.21 -1.36 -21.21
N ILE A 665 -28.74 -0.21 -21.62
CA ILE A 665 -29.53 -0.08 -22.86
C ILE A 665 -28.63 -0.37 -24.07
N LYS A 666 -27.40 0.14 -24.09
CA LYS A 666 -26.44 -0.11 -25.16
C LYS A 666 -26.10 -1.60 -25.29
N LEU A 667 -25.77 -2.25 -24.19
CA LEU A 667 -25.51 -3.70 -24.17
C LEU A 667 -26.75 -4.50 -24.59
N ARG A 668 -27.96 -4.05 -24.23
CA ARG A 668 -29.21 -4.67 -24.70
C ARG A 668 -29.36 -4.54 -26.21
N ALA A 669 -29.09 -3.36 -26.77
CA ALA A 669 -29.15 -3.13 -28.21
C ALA A 669 -28.12 -4.01 -28.96
N GLU A 670 -26.89 -4.10 -28.45
CA GLU A 670 -25.84 -4.99 -28.97
C GLU A 670 -26.26 -6.47 -28.90
N ALA A 671 -26.89 -6.91 -27.81
CA ALA A 671 -27.45 -8.25 -27.70
C ALA A 671 -28.52 -8.52 -28.76
N MET A 672 -29.41 -7.55 -29.02
CA MET A 672 -30.46 -7.63 -30.04
C MET A 672 -29.87 -7.79 -31.45
N LEU A 673 -28.75 -7.11 -31.74
CA LEU A 673 -28.02 -7.30 -33.00
C LEU A 673 -27.53 -8.73 -33.17
N GLN A 674 -26.94 -9.34 -32.13
CA GLN A 674 -26.43 -10.72 -32.19
C GLN A 674 -27.54 -11.74 -32.45
N ILE A 675 -28.74 -11.52 -31.91
CA ILE A 675 -29.92 -12.38 -32.15
C ILE A 675 -30.76 -11.94 -33.36
N LYS A 676 -30.25 -11.01 -34.19
CA LYS A 676 -30.87 -10.52 -35.43
C LYS A 676 -32.23 -9.84 -35.26
N ARG A 677 -32.49 -9.26 -34.09
CA ARG A 677 -33.68 -8.42 -33.83
C ARG A 677 -33.35 -6.96 -34.17
N TYR A 678 -33.11 -6.71 -35.45
CA TYR A 678 -32.56 -5.44 -35.92
C TYR A 678 -33.48 -4.23 -35.67
N SER A 679 -34.80 -4.39 -35.83
CA SER A 679 -35.77 -3.31 -35.56
C SER A 679 -35.72 -2.84 -34.09
N GLU A 680 -35.65 -3.78 -33.15
CA GLU A 680 -35.62 -3.43 -31.72
C GLU A 680 -34.26 -2.89 -31.30
N ALA A 681 -33.17 -3.41 -31.89
CA ALA A 681 -31.85 -2.84 -31.70
C ALA A 681 -31.80 -1.39 -32.19
N ALA A 682 -32.41 -1.11 -33.35
CA ALA A 682 -32.43 0.21 -33.95
C ALA A 682 -33.16 1.24 -33.05
N GLU A 683 -34.34 0.90 -32.54
CA GLU A 683 -35.09 1.76 -31.61
C GLU A 683 -34.26 2.08 -30.36
N LEU A 684 -33.59 1.08 -29.78
CA LEU A 684 -32.72 1.29 -28.61
C LEU A 684 -31.49 2.16 -28.92
N PHE A 685 -30.91 2.05 -30.13
CA PHE A 685 -29.81 2.91 -30.54
C PHE A 685 -30.26 4.35 -30.86
N THR A 686 -31.48 4.53 -31.38
CA THR A 686 -32.10 5.85 -31.55
C THR A 686 -32.31 6.53 -30.20
N ASP A 687 -32.81 5.80 -29.19
CA ASP A 687 -32.98 6.32 -27.82
C ASP A 687 -31.64 6.73 -27.17
N LEU A 688 -30.52 6.14 -27.64
CA LEU A 688 -29.16 6.44 -27.20
C LEU A 688 -28.45 7.51 -28.05
N ASP A 689 -29.11 8.09 -29.06
CA ASP A 689 -28.54 9.04 -30.01
C ASP A 689 -27.37 8.47 -30.85
N GLU A 690 -27.28 7.14 -30.98
CA GLU A 690 -26.28 6.43 -31.80
C GLU A 690 -26.83 6.23 -33.23
N LEU A 691 -27.11 7.34 -33.92
CA LEU A 691 -27.95 7.39 -35.13
C LEU A 691 -27.41 6.59 -36.32
N GLU A 692 -26.09 6.51 -36.50
CA GLU A 692 -25.47 5.71 -37.57
C GLU A 692 -25.78 4.21 -37.39
N VAL A 693 -25.57 3.69 -36.18
CA VAL A 693 -25.82 2.29 -35.84
C VAL A 693 -27.31 1.99 -35.85
N ALA A 694 -28.14 2.94 -35.42
CA ALA A 694 -29.59 2.84 -35.53
C ALA A 694 -30.04 2.76 -37.00
N SER A 695 -29.53 3.64 -37.86
CA SER A 695 -29.83 3.68 -39.30
C SER A 695 -29.45 2.38 -39.99
N ARG A 696 -28.25 1.87 -39.68
CA ARG A 696 -27.81 0.55 -40.16
C ARG A 696 -28.74 -0.55 -39.71
N SER A 697 -29.19 -0.51 -38.46
CA SER A 697 -30.05 -1.53 -37.88
C SER A 697 -31.47 -1.49 -38.47
N PHE A 698 -32.05 -0.31 -38.71
CA PHE A 698 -33.32 -0.18 -39.43
C PHE A 698 -33.21 -0.67 -40.87
N TRP A 699 -32.11 -0.37 -41.55
CA TRP A 699 -31.86 -0.88 -42.90
C TRP A 699 -31.77 -2.41 -42.92
N LEU A 700 -31.05 -3.03 -41.97
CA LEU A 700 -30.99 -4.49 -41.81
C LEU A 700 -32.34 -5.12 -41.41
N ALA A 701 -33.25 -4.33 -40.83
CA ALA A 701 -34.59 -4.74 -40.47
C ALA A 701 -35.61 -4.61 -41.62
N ASP A 702 -35.19 -4.16 -42.80
CA ASP A 702 -36.07 -3.83 -43.93
C ASP A 702 -37.08 -2.72 -43.59
N GLN A 703 -36.61 -1.70 -42.85
CA GLN A 703 -37.41 -0.53 -42.43
C GLN A 703 -36.70 0.80 -42.75
N PRO A 704 -36.28 1.04 -44.00
CA PRO A 704 -35.54 2.25 -44.35
C PRO A 704 -36.38 3.54 -44.18
N GLU A 705 -37.71 3.44 -44.12
CA GLU A 705 -38.64 4.54 -43.84
C GLU A 705 -38.52 5.14 -42.44
N LYS A 706 -37.98 4.38 -41.48
CA LYS A 706 -37.75 4.85 -40.11
C LYS A 706 -36.43 5.61 -39.94
N VAL A 707 -35.60 5.67 -40.98
CA VAL A 707 -34.29 6.33 -40.96
C VAL A 707 -34.44 7.81 -41.33
N ALA A 708 -33.95 8.71 -40.50
CA ALA A 708 -33.96 10.15 -40.76
C ALA A 708 -32.96 10.52 -41.88
N ASP A 709 -33.44 11.26 -42.88
CA ASP A 709 -32.72 11.57 -44.13
C ASP A 709 -31.44 12.40 -43.94
N GLU A 710 -31.39 13.22 -42.89
CA GLU A 710 -30.34 14.22 -42.68
C GLU A 710 -29.34 13.86 -41.56
N GLU A 711 -29.66 12.89 -40.70
CA GLU A 711 -28.94 12.67 -39.42
C GLU A 711 -28.24 11.30 -39.30
N GLY A 712 -28.46 10.37 -40.23
CA GLY A 712 -28.00 8.97 -40.13
C GLY A 712 -26.65 8.63 -40.79
N GLY A 713 -25.84 9.64 -41.14
CA GLY A 713 -24.54 9.48 -41.81
C GLY A 713 -24.55 8.55 -43.04
N GLU A 714 -23.70 7.52 -43.09
CA GLU A 714 -23.54 6.66 -44.28
C GLU A 714 -24.78 5.79 -44.50
N TYR A 715 -25.23 5.08 -43.47
CA TYR A 715 -26.41 4.23 -43.55
C TYR A 715 -27.72 5.02 -43.68
N GLY A 716 -27.73 6.29 -43.28
CA GLY A 716 -28.80 7.24 -43.61
C GLY A 716 -28.95 7.44 -45.12
N GLN A 717 -27.84 7.67 -45.82
CA GLN A 717 -27.85 7.81 -47.28
C GLN A 717 -28.19 6.51 -47.99
N ILE A 718 -27.69 5.37 -47.50
CA ILE A 718 -28.05 4.03 -48.01
C ILE A 718 -29.57 3.81 -47.90
N SER A 719 -30.17 4.18 -46.76
CA SER A 719 -31.62 4.06 -46.53
C SER A 719 -32.43 4.99 -47.44
N ARG A 720 -31.94 6.20 -47.73
CA ARG A 720 -32.56 7.11 -48.71
C ARG A 720 -32.59 6.50 -50.11
N VAL A 721 -31.44 6.02 -50.61
CA VAL A 721 -31.37 5.39 -51.94
C VAL A 721 -32.23 4.13 -52.01
N THR A 722 -32.33 3.37 -50.90
CA THR A 722 -33.20 2.19 -50.80
C THR A 722 -34.68 2.55 -50.99
N ARG A 723 -35.18 3.60 -50.30
CA ARG A 723 -36.57 4.09 -50.47
C ARG A 723 -36.84 4.64 -51.87
N GLU A 724 -35.88 5.36 -52.45
CA GLU A 724 -36.01 5.87 -53.83
C GLU A 724 -36.19 4.73 -54.83
N LEU A 725 -35.51 3.59 -54.62
CA LEU A 725 -35.68 2.39 -55.45
C LEU A 725 -37.04 1.71 -55.27
N GLU A 726 -37.60 1.70 -54.04
CA GLU A 726 -38.93 1.13 -53.76
C GLU A 726 -40.07 1.92 -54.39
N ILE A 727 -39.97 3.26 -54.42
CA ILE A 727 -41.02 4.14 -54.96
C ILE A 727 -41.21 3.96 -56.48
N VAL A 728 -40.12 3.66 -57.20
CA VAL A 728 -40.11 3.56 -58.67
C VAL A 728 -40.96 2.38 -59.21
N ASP A 729 -41.25 1.36 -58.41
CA ASP A 729 -42.02 0.19 -58.88
C ASP A 729 -43.56 0.42 -58.92
N SER A 730 -44.06 1.59 -58.52
CA SER A 730 -45.49 1.77 -58.17
C SER A 730 -46.36 2.56 -59.15
N SER A 731 -45.83 3.16 -60.23
CA SER A 731 -46.66 3.95 -61.16
C SER A 731 -46.39 3.67 -62.64
N VAL A 732 -47.23 2.84 -63.26
CA VAL A 732 -47.31 2.75 -64.72
C VAL A 732 -48.37 3.75 -65.21
N PRO A 733 -48.00 4.82 -65.94
CA PRO A 733 -49.00 5.75 -66.44
C PRO A 733 -49.80 5.12 -67.59
N GLU A 734 -51.12 5.38 -67.65
CA GLU A 734 -51.95 5.05 -68.82
C GLU A 734 -51.65 6.02 -69.98
N VAL A 735 -50.50 5.83 -70.63
CA VAL A 735 -50.07 6.59 -71.82
C VAL A 735 -50.02 5.73 -73.08
N GLN A 736 -49.99 6.40 -74.24
CA GLN A 736 -49.83 5.80 -75.56
C GLN A 736 -48.61 4.87 -75.62
N PRO A 737 -48.64 3.73 -76.35
CA PRO A 737 -47.64 2.66 -76.27
C PRO A 737 -46.18 3.10 -76.48
N LEU A 738 -45.93 4.04 -77.39
CA LEU A 738 -44.58 4.54 -77.68
C LEU A 738 -44.05 5.46 -76.56
N GLN A 739 -44.92 6.26 -75.96
CA GLN A 739 -44.56 7.13 -74.85
C GLN A 739 -44.28 6.30 -73.59
N ARG A 740 -45.11 5.28 -73.35
CA ARG A 740 -44.88 4.27 -72.30
C ARG A 740 -43.53 3.57 -72.43
N ALA A 741 -43.14 3.17 -73.64
CA ALA A 741 -41.85 2.50 -73.88
C ALA A 741 -40.65 3.43 -73.60
N ARG A 742 -40.78 4.75 -73.87
CA ARG A 742 -39.72 5.73 -73.56
C ARG A 742 -39.60 5.98 -72.06
N GLU A 743 -40.74 6.09 -71.36
CA GLU A 743 -40.78 6.27 -69.91
C GLU A 743 -40.15 5.07 -69.18
N LEU A 744 -40.52 3.84 -69.55
CA LEU A 744 -39.91 2.62 -69.00
C LEU A 744 -38.40 2.51 -69.25
N LEU A 745 -37.89 2.99 -70.39
CA LEU A 745 -36.46 2.99 -70.69
C LEU A 745 -35.68 4.01 -69.85
N MET A 746 -36.26 5.20 -69.64
CA MET A 746 -35.66 6.23 -68.76
C MET A 746 -35.67 5.76 -67.31
N GLU A 747 -36.79 5.20 -66.85
CA GLU A 747 -36.97 4.63 -65.52
C GLU A 747 -35.99 3.48 -65.26
N SER A 748 -35.83 2.55 -66.20
CA SER A 748 -34.81 1.51 -66.15
C SER A 748 -33.37 2.07 -66.12
N GLY A 749 -33.13 3.22 -66.74
CA GLY A 749 -31.85 3.94 -66.63
C GLY A 749 -31.62 4.49 -65.22
N ASN A 750 -32.63 5.13 -64.65
CA ASN A 750 -32.60 5.70 -63.30
C ASN A 750 -32.41 4.61 -62.24
N VAL A 751 -33.19 3.52 -62.30
CA VAL A 751 -33.07 2.37 -61.37
C VAL A 751 -31.67 1.77 -61.41
N ARG A 752 -31.08 1.58 -62.59
CA ARG A 752 -29.70 1.06 -62.71
C ARG A 752 -28.67 2.00 -62.11
N SER A 753 -28.86 3.32 -62.26
CA SER A 753 -27.99 4.33 -61.63
C SER A 753 -28.09 4.28 -60.11
N SER A 754 -29.30 4.23 -59.56
CA SER A 754 -29.53 4.15 -58.11
C SER A 754 -29.05 2.84 -57.49
N ILE A 755 -29.20 1.70 -58.18
CA ILE A 755 -28.60 0.42 -57.77
C ILE A 755 -27.06 0.52 -57.78
N SER A 756 -26.48 1.15 -58.81
CA SER A 756 -25.02 1.35 -58.87
C SER A 756 -24.53 2.25 -57.74
N GLU A 757 -25.30 3.26 -57.35
CA GLU A 757 -25.00 4.12 -56.21
C GLU A 757 -25.08 3.33 -54.89
N LEU A 758 -26.14 2.56 -54.68
CA LEU A 758 -26.33 1.74 -53.48
C LEU A 758 -25.19 0.73 -53.31
N LEU A 759 -24.86 -0.03 -54.36
CA LEU A 759 -23.77 -1.00 -54.34
C LEU A 759 -22.41 -0.33 -54.12
N GLY A 760 -22.20 0.84 -54.72
CA GLY A 760 -20.98 1.63 -54.51
C GLY A 760 -20.83 2.10 -53.06
N ARG A 761 -21.92 2.43 -52.38
CA ARG A 761 -21.91 2.83 -50.97
C ARG A 761 -21.67 1.63 -50.06
N VAL A 762 -22.43 0.54 -50.22
CA VAL A 762 -22.29 -0.68 -49.38
C VAL A 762 -20.90 -1.32 -49.51
N GLN A 763 -20.23 -1.21 -50.67
CA GLN A 763 -18.87 -1.72 -50.85
C GLN A 763 -17.77 -0.88 -50.17
N LEU A 764 -18.05 0.36 -49.77
CA LEU A 764 -17.10 1.23 -49.06
C LEU A 764 -17.23 1.10 -47.53
N SER A 765 -18.32 0.50 -47.04
CA SER A 765 -18.66 0.35 -45.62
C SER A 765 -18.16 -0.96 -45.00
N ASP A 766 -17.78 -1.94 -45.82
CA ASP A 766 -17.11 -3.20 -45.44
C ASP A 766 -15.59 -3.04 -45.42
#